data_AF-A0A182R430-F1
#
_entry.id   AF-A0A182R430-F1
#
_cell.length_a   1.000
_cell.length_b   1.000
_cell.length_c   1.000
_cell.angle_alpha   90.00
_cell.angle_beta   90.00
_cell.angle_gamma   90.00
#
_symmetry.space_group_name_H-M   'P 1'
#
loop_
_entity.id
_entity.type
_entity.pdbx_description
1 polymer ?
#
loop_
_entity_poly.entity_id
_entity_poly.type
_entity_poly.pdbx_seq_one_letter_code
_entity_poly.pdbx_strand_id
1 'polypeptide(L)'
;QLKYKTFASIILQHHIAGFDCFRRSTLLCDRNVFHALRFVHQECEMVRRLPLFIVANEKPIPLEEYEKQNLTQTNKTMKYLQNTWIERSTMHLNRILSRIGNGNFYIGVSSWNIYSVMKLKRLIEQVLYRMQDALRDLLLDSTAAYVNFLVNDCSAILSIGDDYYWEGNLIDSPFEPKRPAVFYLTLEMGQEAPYYSTDPDSFPKTLRCIMDDTLTECHFVHTIEPSLMKSLIFAENLFLSSVGLLDPIILKRRVALLEYYRKSLLPLRAYASRYTAYRELFFTNVKEFVEQIKSADKSSSEIKEDIALQIRMRENLEHTVPLCIVIGPYWINVQPLREALIRKRVELTAALLKMLTEKLRLKTADVIACYNTINERMCEKPASIEHIYDIRAYIEDVPELVTRLEDRMRSILYEYEILEGFLHNLPDADFQQKWNALAYPRLVLKQMVSVKEFHESEVDRFRKQQFADEATFTASIEDINAYISKFTTLYDVSKVSEMSVEVRRLWKTLQELIDQGHIMNRRQELFEMPPISLNNLFELRNNFKAYRELWTVAADYLKLEETWIGNPLASVDLEGVRRGLQQTHDSLKDLLPLFRDQPQLLAMLEHFVTVVEAFRPNLDIMELLKCPFLEAIHWGQLAKEIGVKGKLSVDVGFDVFLEHGFRDHLETVRRVVVKAEQLRLEQEALWAEEERIRQIEEDYRRARAERRLKRTDI
;
A
#
# COMPACT_ATOMS: atom_id res chain seq x y z
N GLN A 1 -80.53 -52.07 -99.08
CA GLN A 1 -80.12 -50.72 -98.63
C GLN A 1 -80.74 -50.28 -97.29
N LEU A 2 -82.00 -50.63 -96.94
CA LEU A 2 -82.56 -50.27 -95.62
C LEU A 2 -81.82 -50.91 -94.42
N LYS A 3 -81.40 -52.18 -94.48
CA LYS A 3 -80.69 -52.86 -93.37
C LYS A 3 -79.30 -52.27 -93.03
N TYR A 4 -78.61 -51.67 -94.01
CA TYR A 4 -77.30 -51.04 -93.80
C TYR A 4 -77.39 -49.67 -93.10
N LYS A 5 -78.46 -48.89 -93.34
CA LYS A 5 -78.72 -47.64 -92.61
C LYS A 5 -79.04 -47.89 -91.13
N THR A 6 -79.74 -48.97 -90.81
CA THR A 6 -80.06 -49.34 -89.43
C THR A 6 -78.83 -49.79 -88.65
N PHE A 7 -77.94 -50.58 -89.27
CA PHE A 7 -76.71 -51.07 -88.61
C PHE A 7 -75.67 -49.94 -88.38
N ALA A 8 -75.50 -49.03 -89.34
CA ALA A 8 -74.66 -47.84 -89.17
C ALA A 8 -75.21 -46.86 -88.11
N SER A 9 -76.54 -46.72 -88.01
CA SER A 9 -77.21 -45.94 -86.95
C SER A 9 -76.98 -46.54 -85.56
N ILE A 10 -77.05 -47.87 -85.42
CA ILE A 10 -76.83 -48.58 -84.15
C ILE A 10 -75.37 -48.49 -83.69
N ILE A 11 -74.39 -48.58 -84.61
CA ILE A 11 -72.96 -48.42 -84.30
C ILE A 11 -72.64 -46.96 -83.93
N LEU A 12 -73.19 -45.97 -84.65
CA LEU A 12 -73.08 -44.56 -84.25
C LEU A 12 -73.73 -44.33 -82.88
N GLN A 13 -74.90 -44.89 -82.60
CA GLN A 13 -75.55 -44.79 -81.29
C GLN A 13 -74.76 -45.48 -80.18
N HIS A 14 -74.11 -46.62 -80.43
CA HIS A 14 -73.24 -47.29 -79.46
C HIS A 14 -71.96 -46.51 -79.19
N HIS A 15 -71.33 -45.94 -80.22
CA HIS A 15 -70.17 -45.06 -80.04
C HIS A 15 -70.54 -43.73 -79.38
N ILE A 16 -71.70 -43.15 -79.71
CA ILE A 16 -72.23 -41.96 -79.05
C ILE A 16 -72.59 -42.27 -77.58
N ALA A 17 -73.22 -43.42 -77.30
CA ALA A 17 -73.56 -43.84 -75.93
C ALA A 17 -72.31 -44.16 -75.10
N GLY A 18 -71.29 -44.79 -75.70
CA GLY A 18 -69.99 -45.02 -75.09
C GLY A 18 -69.23 -43.73 -74.83
N PHE A 19 -69.26 -42.79 -75.79
CA PHE A 19 -68.67 -41.46 -75.65
C PHE A 19 -69.42 -40.59 -74.64
N ASP A 20 -70.75 -40.69 -74.55
CA ASP A 20 -71.57 -40.01 -73.55
C ASP A 20 -71.38 -40.62 -72.16
N CYS A 21 -71.22 -41.94 -72.06
CA CYS A 21 -70.87 -42.62 -70.81
C CYS A 21 -69.48 -42.17 -70.32
N PHE A 22 -68.49 -42.14 -71.23
CA PHE A 22 -67.16 -41.60 -70.96
C PHE A 22 -67.21 -40.11 -70.59
N ARG A 23 -67.98 -39.31 -71.32
CA ARG A 23 -68.21 -37.89 -71.04
C ARG A 23 -68.98 -37.70 -69.75
N ARG A 24 -69.76 -38.65 -69.23
CA ARG A 24 -70.39 -38.56 -67.89
C ARG A 24 -69.41 -38.94 -66.77
N SER A 25 -68.51 -39.89 -67.00
CA SER A 25 -67.56 -40.37 -65.99
C SER A 25 -66.29 -39.51 -65.85
N THR A 26 -65.84 -38.86 -66.93
CA THR A 26 -64.63 -38.00 -66.95
C THR A 26 -64.88 -36.55 -66.53
N LEU A 27 -63.82 -35.87 -66.07
CA LEU A 27 -63.78 -34.41 -65.85
C LEU A 27 -63.41 -33.64 -67.13
N LEU A 28 -62.81 -34.30 -68.12
CA LEU A 28 -62.29 -33.71 -69.37
C LEU A 28 -63.39 -33.46 -70.41
N CYS A 29 -64.52 -32.93 -69.97
CA CYS A 29 -65.67 -32.66 -70.85
C CYS A 29 -65.63 -31.28 -71.50
N ASP A 30 -64.74 -30.42 -71.03
CA ASP A 30 -64.56 -29.03 -71.48
C ASP A 30 -63.06 -28.66 -71.45
N ARG A 31 -62.59 -27.93 -72.47
CA ARG A 31 -61.21 -27.48 -72.60
C ARG A 31 -60.78 -26.57 -71.45
N ASN A 32 -61.71 -25.80 -70.88
CA ASN A 32 -61.46 -24.91 -69.75
C ASN A 32 -61.08 -25.70 -68.47
N VAL A 33 -61.61 -26.92 -68.28
CA VAL A 33 -61.22 -27.78 -67.15
C VAL A 33 -59.75 -28.21 -67.26
N PHE A 34 -59.29 -28.53 -68.47
CA PHE A 34 -57.87 -28.82 -68.72
C PHE A 34 -56.99 -27.61 -68.43
N HIS A 35 -57.39 -26.42 -68.88
CA HIS A 35 -56.65 -25.17 -68.61
C HIS A 35 -56.61 -24.82 -67.12
N ALA A 36 -57.71 -25.03 -66.40
CA ALA A 36 -57.79 -24.86 -64.94
C ALA A 36 -56.79 -25.77 -64.22
N LEU A 37 -56.80 -27.08 -64.53
CA LEU A 37 -55.87 -28.04 -63.94
C LEU A 37 -54.41 -27.76 -64.30
N ARG A 38 -54.14 -27.34 -65.55
CA ARG A 38 -52.78 -26.95 -65.99
C ARG A 38 -52.27 -25.76 -65.20
N PHE A 39 -53.10 -24.74 -64.98
CA PHE A 39 -52.71 -23.55 -64.23
C PHE A 39 -52.47 -23.87 -62.74
N VAL A 40 -53.38 -24.61 -62.10
CA VAL A 40 -53.19 -25.07 -60.72
C VAL A 40 -51.88 -25.85 -60.59
N HIS A 41 -51.57 -26.71 -61.55
CA HIS A 41 -50.31 -27.45 -61.56
C HIS A 41 -49.09 -26.50 -61.66
N GLN A 42 -49.14 -25.45 -62.49
CA GLN A 42 -48.05 -24.47 -62.58
C GLN A 42 -47.84 -23.71 -61.25
N GLU A 43 -48.91 -23.28 -60.57
CA GLU A 43 -48.79 -22.63 -59.26
C GLU A 43 -48.25 -23.62 -58.20
N CYS A 44 -48.66 -24.88 -58.25
CA CYS A 44 -48.13 -25.94 -57.38
C CYS A 44 -46.62 -26.17 -57.61
N GLU A 45 -46.14 -26.16 -58.86
CA GLU A 45 -44.72 -26.26 -59.18
C GLU A 45 -43.91 -25.07 -58.65
N MET A 46 -44.50 -23.88 -58.60
CA MET A 46 -43.85 -22.72 -57.97
C MET A 46 -43.72 -22.93 -56.46
N VAL A 47 -44.77 -23.43 -55.81
CA VAL A 47 -44.77 -23.72 -54.36
C VAL A 47 -43.70 -24.74 -53.99
N ARG A 48 -43.54 -25.82 -54.76
CA ARG A 48 -42.50 -26.83 -54.53
C ARG A 48 -41.08 -26.27 -54.47
N ARG A 49 -40.83 -25.12 -55.10
CA ARG A 49 -39.49 -24.49 -55.19
C ARG A 49 -39.27 -23.36 -54.19
N LEU A 50 -40.24 -23.05 -53.33
CA LEU A 50 -40.09 -22.00 -52.34
C LEU A 50 -39.10 -22.43 -51.24
N PRO A 51 -38.21 -21.56 -50.77
CA PRO A 51 -37.38 -21.85 -49.61
C PRO A 51 -38.19 -21.62 -48.32
N LEU A 52 -38.38 -22.65 -47.50
CA LEU A 52 -38.92 -22.46 -46.14
C LEU A 52 -37.85 -22.03 -45.14
N PHE A 53 -36.65 -22.60 -45.24
CA PHE A 53 -35.53 -22.34 -44.33
C PHE A 53 -34.36 -21.71 -45.05
N ILE A 54 -33.47 -21.08 -44.28
CA ILE A 54 -32.18 -20.62 -44.78
C ILE A 54 -31.19 -21.76 -44.71
N VAL A 55 -30.72 -22.18 -45.90
CA VAL A 55 -29.84 -23.34 -46.12
C VAL A 55 -28.52 -22.95 -46.79
N ALA A 56 -28.18 -21.66 -46.77
CA ALA A 56 -26.93 -21.14 -47.29
C ALA A 56 -26.59 -19.82 -46.60
N ASN A 57 -25.39 -19.75 -46.02
CA ASN A 57 -24.80 -18.52 -45.49
C ASN A 57 -23.37 -18.40 -46.04
N GLU A 58 -22.97 -17.20 -46.44
CA GLU A 58 -21.60 -16.94 -46.93
C GLU A 58 -20.55 -17.04 -45.81
N LYS A 59 -20.96 -16.77 -44.56
CA LYS A 59 -20.11 -16.80 -43.38
C LYS A 59 -20.85 -17.44 -42.19
N PRO A 60 -20.12 -18.02 -41.22
CA PRO A 60 -20.71 -18.46 -39.97
C PRO A 60 -21.33 -17.28 -39.22
N ILE A 61 -22.49 -17.48 -38.60
CA ILE A 61 -23.23 -16.44 -37.85
C ILE A 61 -23.64 -16.93 -36.46
N PRO A 62 -23.90 -16.05 -35.48
CA PRO A 62 -24.43 -16.47 -34.17
C PRO A 62 -25.81 -17.13 -34.28
N LEU A 63 -26.15 -17.97 -33.30
CA LEU A 63 -27.43 -18.71 -33.29
C LEU A 63 -28.65 -17.79 -33.32
N GLU A 64 -28.61 -16.71 -32.54
CA GLU A 64 -29.71 -15.73 -32.45
C GLU A 64 -29.98 -15.04 -33.80
N GLU A 65 -28.91 -14.70 -34.52
CA GLU A 65 -29.04 -14.12 -35.87
C GLU A 65 -29.57 -15.16 -36.85
N TYR A 66 -29.13 -16.42 -36.77
CA TYR A 66 -29.69 -17.50 -37.61
C TYR A 66 -31.18 -17.74 -37.35
N GLU A 67 -31.61 -17.71 -36.08
CA GLU A 67 -33.01 -17.82 -35.69
C GLU A 67 -33.84 -16.68 -36.28
N LYS A 68 -33.38 -15.43 -36.13
CA LYS A 68 -34.04 -14.24 -36.69
C LYS A 68 -34.15 -14.28 -38.22
N GLN A 69 -33.10 -14.71 -38.90
CA GLN A 69 -33.12 -14.84 -40.35
C GLN A 69 -34.10 -15.93 -40.80
N ASN A 70 -34.13 -17.09 -40.13
CA ASN A 70 -35.10 -18.16 -40.44
C ASN A 70 -36.54 -17.76 -40.13
N LEU A 71 -36.78 -17.01 -39.05
CA LEU A 71 -38.09 -16.46 -38.74
C LEU A 71 -38.56 -15.50 -39.85
N THR A 72 -37.68 -14.65 -40.36
CA THR A 72 -37.99 -13.73 -41.46
C THR A 72 -38.31 -14.48 -42.75
N GLN A 73 -37.52 -15.51 -43.07
CA GLN A 73 -37.72 -16.34 -44.25
C GLN A 73 -39.02 -17.15 -44.17
N THR A 74 -39.28 -17.77 -43.02
CA THR A 74 -40.51 -18.52 -42.75
C THR A 74 -41.72 -17.60 -42.92
N ASN A 75 -41.73 -16.44 -42.28
CA ASN A 75 -42.82 -15.47 -42.39
C ASN A 75 -43.08 -15.02 -43.84
N LYS A 76 -42.02 -14.81 -44.62
CA LYS A 76 -42.13 -14.45 -46.04
C LYS A 76 -42.79 -15.56 -46.85
N THR A 77 -42.36 -16.81 -46.66
CA THR A 77 -42.93 -17.96 -47.37
C THR A 77 -44.36 -18.26 -46.90
N MET A 78 -44.63 -18.16 -45.61
CA MET A 78 -45.98 -18.36 -45.05
C MET A 78 -46.98 -17.33 -45.57
N LYS A 79 -46.60 -16.05 -45.68
CA LYS A 79 -47.44 -15.01 -46.30
C LYS A 79 -47.80 -15.36 -47.75
N TYR A 80 -46.87 -15.94 -48.51
CA TYR A 80 -47.13 -16.38 -49.87
C TYR A 80 -48.09 -17.57 -49.90
N LEU A 81 -47.85 -18.59 -49.07
CA LEU A 81 -48.67 -19.80 -49.00
C LEU A 81 -50.11 -19.51 -48.55
N GLN A 82 -50.28 -18.71 -47.49
CA GLN A 82 -51.59 -18.42 -46.90
C GLN A 82 -52.41 -17.43 -47.74
N ASN A 83 -51.77 -16.46 -48.40
CA ASN A 83 -52.47 -15.41 -49.14
C ASN A 83 -52.30 -15.56 -50.66
N THR A 84 -51.10 -15.29 -51.16
CA THR A 84 -50.86 -15.14 -52.61
C THR A 84 -51.19 -16.39 -53.41
N TRP A 85 -50.82 -17.57 -52.91
CA TRP A 85 -51.06 -18.84 -53.59
C TRP A 85 -52.55 -19.17 -53.67
N ILE A 86 -53.28 -18.98 -52.56
CA ILE A 86 -54.73 -19.22 -52.48
C ILE A 86 -55.49 -18.23 -53.36
N GLU A 87 -55.16 -16.94 -53.28
CA GLU A 87 -55.77 -15.88 -54.08
C GLU A 87 -55.56 -16.10 -55.58
N ARG A 88 -54.31 -16.37 -56.01
CA ARG A 88 -54.00 -16.61 -57.43
C ARG A 88 -54.71 -17.83 -57.96
N SER A 89 -54.67 -18.94 -57.22
CA SER A 89 -55.35 -20.18 -57.60
C SER A 89 -56.86 -19.96 -57.72
N THR A 90 -57.46 -19.28 -56.73
CA THR A 90 -58.90 -18.96 -56.73
C THR A 90 -59.29 -18.05 -57.88
N MET A 91 -58.56 -16.95 -58.10
CA MET A 91 -58.85 -15.97 -59.15
C MET A 91 -58.81 -16.61 -60.54
N HIS A 92 -57.80 -17.44 -60.80
CA HIS A 92 -57.66 -18.11 -62.09
C HIS A 92 -58.73 -19.19 -62.30
N LEU A 93 -59.03 -19.98 -61.26
CA LEU A 93 -60.11 -20.96 -61.32
C LEU A 93 -61.46 -20.28 -61.56
N ASN A 94 -61.76 -19.19 -60.85
CA ASN A 94 -62.99 -18.43 -61.04
C ASN A 94 -63.09 -17.89 -62.49
N ARG A 95 -62.01 -17.28 -63.00
CA ARG A 95 -61.96 -16.74 -64.37
C ARG A 95 -62.19 -17.81 -65.44
N ILE A 96 -61.65 -19.01 -65.25
CA ILE A 96 -61.73 -20.10 -66.24
C ILE A 96 -63.08 -20.83 -66.14
N LEU A 97 -63.52 -21.17 -64.92
CA LEU A 97 -64.76 -21.93 -64.70
C LEU A 97 -66.01 -21.11 -65.02
N SER A 98 -65.99 -19.79 -64.78
CA SER A 98 -67.10 -18.90 -65.16
C SER A 98 -67.39 -18.87 -66.67
N ARG A 99 -66.41 -19.23 -67.52
CA ARG A 99 -66.59 -19.28 -68.98
C ARG A 99 -67.34 -20.52 -69.47
N ILE A 100 -67.47 -21.55 -68.64
CA ILE A 100 -68.18 -22.80 -68.98
C ILE A 100 -69.71 -22.58 -68.92
N GLY A 101 -70.18 -21.65 -68.08
CA GLY A 101 -71.60 -21.32 -67.94
C GLY A 101 -72.37 -22.28 -67.02
N ASN A 102 -73.69 -22.32 -67.17
CA ASN A 102 -74.60 -23.14 -66.35
C ASN A 102 -74.40 -24.64 -66.65
N GLY A 103 -74.27 -25.47 -65.61
CA GLY A 103 -74.12 -26.93 -65.74
C GLY A 103 -73.22 -27.54 -64.68
N ASN A 104 -72.60 -28.69 -65.01
CA ASN A 104 -71.82 -29.53 -64.09
C ASN A 104 -70.60 -28.84 -63.42
N PHE A 105 -70.16 -27.67 -63.90
CA PHE A 105 -69.02 -26.90 -63.41
C PHE A 105 -69.40 -25.48 -62.92
N TYR A 106 -70.69 -25.21 -62.72
CA TYR A 106 -71.17 -23.90 -62.29
C TYR A 106 -70.71 -23.58 -60.85
N ILE A 107 -70.01 -22.46 -60.65
CA ILE A 107 -69.41 -22.07 -59.36
C ILE A 107 -70.39 -21.33 -58.43
N GLY A 108 -71.51 -20.83 -58.94
CA GLY A 108 -72.54 -20.11 -58.15
C GLY A 108 -73.57 -21.04 -57.49
N VAL A 109 -73.21 -22.28 -57.21
CA VAL A 109 -74.12 -23.27 -56.60
C VAL A 109 -74.46 -22.82 -55.18
N SER A 110 -75.74 -22.87 -54.81
CA SER A 110 -76.23 -22.44 -53.49
C SER A 110 -76.71 -23.61 -52.60
N SER A 111 -76.77 -24.83 -53.13
CA SER A 111 -77.22 -26.02 -52.40
C SER A 111 -76.14 -27.09 -52.31
N TRP A 112 -75.84 -27.52 -51.08
CA TRP A 112 -74.89 -28.60 -50.79
C TRP A 112 -75.26 -29.94 -51.44
N ASN A 113 -76.55 -30.28 -51.49
CA ASN A 113 -77.03 -31.50 -52.12
C ASN A 113 -76.68 -31.53 -53.61
N ILE A 114 -76.83 -30.39 -54.29
CA ILE A 114 -76.50 -30.26 -55.71
C ILE A 114 -74.98 -30.32 -55.91
N TYR A 115 -74.22 -29.56 -55.13
CA TYR A 115 -72.75 -29.56 -55.20
C TYR A 115 -72.17 -30.98 -55.00
N SER A 116 -72.74 -31.77 -54.09
CA SER A 116 -72.26 -33.11 -53.74
C SER A 116 -72.21 -34.10 -54.92
N VAL A 117 -73.08 -33.94 -55.92
CA VAL A 117 -73.19 -34.81 -57.10
C VAL A 117 -72.61 -34.17 -58.36
N MET A 118 -72.13 -32.93 -58.29
CA MET A 118 -71.58 -32.21 -59.43
C MET A 118 -70.14 -32.63 -59.76
N LYS A 119 -69.78 -32.52 -61.04
CA LYS A 119 -68.38 -32.68 -61.48
C LYS A 119 -67.47 -31.59 -60.94
N LEU A 120 -68.02 -30.41 -60.60
CA LEU A 120 -67.29 -29.36 -59.94
C LEU A 120 -66.65 -29.86 -58.64
N LYS A 121 -67.39 -30.58 -57.79
CA LYS A 121 -66.85 -31.12 -56.54
C LYS A 121 -65.63 -32.02 -56.80
N ARG A 122 -65.76 -32.98 -57.72
CA ARG A 122 -64.67 -33.87 -58.13
C ARG A 122 -63.45 -33.10 -58.70
N LEU A 123 -63.69 -32.01 -59.43
CA LEU A 123 -62.63 -31.15 -59.94
C LEU A 123 -61.91 -30.40 -58.82
N ILE A 124 -62.67 -29.82 -57.89
CA ILE A 124 -62.14 -29.08 -56.74
C ILE A 124 -61.39 -30.02 -55.80
N GLU A 125 -61.90 -31.22 -55.52
CA GLU A 125 -61.17 -32.28 -54.81
C GLU A 125 -59.83 -32.59 -55.48
N GLN A 126 -59.82 -32.73 -56.82
CA GLN A 126 -58.57 -32.94 -57.56
C GLN A 126 -57.60 -31.75 -57.44
N VAL A 127 -58.11 -30.51 -57.41
CA VAL A 127 -57.28 -29.31 -57.18
C VAL A 127 -56.71 -29.31 -55.76
N LEU A 128 -57.53 -29.58 -54.75
CA LEU A 128 -57.10 -29.65 -53.37
C LEU A 128 -56.03 -30.72 -53.17
N TYR A 129 -56.19 -31.92 -53.75
CA TYR A 129 -55.16 -32.96 -53.68
C TYR A 129 -53.84 -32.51 -54.31
N ARG A 130 -53.87 -31.81 -55.46
CA ARG A 130 -52.64 -31.28 -56.09
C ARG A 130 -51.95 -30.22 -55.22
N MET A 131 -52.73 -29.36 -54.56
CA MET A 131 -52.20 -28.36 -53.65
C MET A 131 -51.62 -29.00 -52.39
N GLN A 132 -52.32 -29.97 -51.79
CA GLN A 132 -51.83 -30.72 -50.63
C GLN A 132 -50.54 -31.48 -50.95
N ASP A 133 -50.46 -32.10 -52.13
CA ASP A 133 -49.26 -32.78 -52.63
C ASP A 133 -48.08 -31.81 -52.78
N ALA A 134 -48.30 -30.64 -53.40
CA ALA A 134 -47.26 -29.61 -53.53
C ALA A 134 -46.79 -29.05 -52.18
N LEU A 135 -47.71 -28.85 -51.23
CA LEU A 135 -47.37 -28.41 -49.87
C LEU A 135 -46.59 -29.50 -49.12
N ARG A 136 -46.95 -30.77 -49.30
CA ARG A 136 -46.23 -31.92 -48.75
C ARG A 136 -44.81 -32.00 -49.31
N ASP A 137 -44.65 -31.90 -50.63
CA ASP A 137 -43.34 -31.91 -51.29
C ASP A 137 -42.46 -30.76 -50.79
N LEU A 138 -42.99 -29.54 -50.73
CA LEU A 138 -42.29 -28.37 -50.19
C LEU A 138 -41.76 -28.62 -48.76
N LEU A 139 -42.60 -29.14 -47.87
CA LEU A 139 -42.22 -29.41 -46.48
C LEU A 139 -41.17 -30.52 -46.40
N LEU A 140 -41.33 -31.59 -47.17
CA LEU A 140 -40.38 -32.70 -47.17
C LEU A 140 -39.04 -32.30 -47.79
N ASP A 141 -39.00 -31.54 -48.86
CA ASP A 141 -37.74 -31.11 -49.48
C ASP A 141 -37.04 -30.06 -48.63
N SER A 142 -37.79 -29.08 -48.09
CA SER A 142 -37.21 -28.02 -47.28
C SER A 142 -36.66 -28.53 -45.95
N THR A 143 -37.36 -29.44 -45.25
CA THR A 143 -36.83 -30.03 -44.01
C THR A 143 -35.65 -30.97 -44.27
N ALA A 144 -35.60 -31.61 -45.44
CA ALA A 144 -34.40 -32.35 -45.86
C ALA A 144 -33.21 -31.41 -46.04
N ALA A 145 -33.40 -30.30 -46.76
CA ALA A 145 -32.38 -29.30 -47.01
C ALA A 145 -31.90 -28.65 -45.70
N TYR A 146 -32.81 -28.34 -44.78
CA TYR A 146 -32.50 -27.79 -43.46
C TYR A 146 -31.59 -28.70 -42.64
N VAL A 147 -31.97 -29.97 -42.49
CA VAL A 147 -31.15 -30.94 -41.74
C VAL A 147 -29.84 -31.23 -42.46
N ASN A 148 -29.84 -31.38 -43.79
CA ASN A 148 -28.62 -31.60 -44.55
C ASN A 148 -27.64 -30.42 -44.39
N PHE A 149 -28.13 -29.17 -44.42
CA PHE A 149 -27.31 -27.99 -44.21
C PHE A 149 -26.70 -27.94 -42.80
N LEU A 150 -27.48 -28.23 -41.76
CA LEU A 150 -27.05 -28.11 -40.36
C LEU A 150 -26.23 -29.29 -39.84
N VAL A 151 -26.44 -30.48 -40.37
CA VAL A 151 -25.67 -31.68 -40.03
C VAL A 151 -24.52 -31.78 -41.02
N ASN A 152 -23.32 -31.38 -40.60
CA ASN A 152 -22.12 -31.47 -41.43
C ASN A 152 -21.65 -32.92 -41.59
N ASP A 153 -20.83 -33.18 -42.62
CA ASP A 153 -20.33 -34.52 -42.96
C ASP A 153 -19.20 -35.02 -42.03
N CYS A 154 -19.16 -34.53 -40.78
CA CYS A 154 -18.14 -34.90 -39.80
C CYS A 154 -18.59 -36.15 -39.03
N SER A 155 -18.30 -37.33 -39.57
CA SER A 155 -18.64 -38.62 -38.94
C SER A 155 -17.95 -38.83 -37.59
N ALA A 156 -16.81 -38.18 -37.37
CA ALA A 156 -16.06 -38.24 -36.12
C ALA A 156 -16.92 -37.79 -34.92
N ILE A 157 -17.77 -36.77 -35.09
CA ILE A 157 -18.63 -36.23 -34.01
C ILE A 157 -19.63 -37.27 -33.51
N LEU A 158 -20.24 -38.02 -34.41
CA LEU A 158 -21.22 -39.05 -34.05
C LEU A 158 -20.58 -40.26 -33.35
N SER A 159 -19.26 -40.42 -33.48
CA SER A 159 -18.52 -41.55 -32.92
C SER A 159 -17.99 -41.26 -31.50
N ILE A 160 -18.26 -40.06 -30.97
CA ILE A 160 -17.76 -39.60 -29.67
C ILE A 160 -18.55 -40.24 -28.51
N GLY A 161 -17.83 -40.76 -27.51
CA GLY A 161 -18.38 -41.17 -26.22
C GLY A 161 -18.69 -39.97 -25.30
N ASP A 162 -19.62 -40.13 -24.36
CA ASP A 162 -20.11 -38.99 -23.56
C ASP A 162 -19.04 -38.38 -22.63
N ASP A 163 -18.00 -39.14 -22.28
CA ASP A 163 -16.87 -38.72 -21.43
C ASP A 163 -15.68 -38.13 -22.22
N TYR A 164 -15.93 -37.56 -23.41
CA TYR A 164 -14.87 -37.03 -24.25
C TYR A 164 -14.13 -35.86 -23.60
N TYR A 165 -12.80 -35.92 -23.65
CA TYR A 165 -11.91 -34.82 -23.30
C TYR A 165 -11.07 -34.42 -24.51
N TRP A 166 -10.68 -33.14 -24.59
CA TRP A 166 -9.93 -32.63 -25.73
C TRP A 166 -8.48 -33.13 -25.67
N GLU A 167 -8.22 -34.20 -26.42
CA GLU A 167 -6.89 -34.76 -26.65
C GLU A 167 -6.15 -33.96 -27.73
N GLY A 168 -4.85 -33.70 -27.52
CA GLY A 168 -3.99 -33.02 -28.51
C GLY A 168 -3.75 -31.53 -28.26
N ASN A 169 -3.30 -30.84 -29.31
CA ASN A 169 -3.01 -29.40 -29.25
C ASN A 169 -4.30 -28.57 -29.44
N LEU A 170 -4.23 -27.26 -29.20
CA LEU A 170 -5.39 -26.36 -29.32
C LEU A 170 -5.57 -25.83 -30.74
N ILE A 171 -4.70 -26.18 -31.69
CA ILE A 171 -4.64 -25.59 -33.04
C ILE A 171 -5.38 -26.48 -34.03
N ASP A 172 -5.07 -27.77 -34.00
CA ASP A 172 -5.58 -28.76 -34.92
C ASP A 172 -6.87 -29.39 -34.37
N SER A 173 -7.94 -29.30 -35.15
CA SER A 173 -9.24 -29.88 -34.79
C SER A 173 -9.40 -31.27 -35.41
N PRO A 174 -9.66 -32.32 -34.62
CA PRO A 174 -10.04 -33.63 -35.17
C PRO A 174 -11.48 -33.64 -35.72
N PHE A 175 -12.24 -32.56 -35.54
CA PHE A 175 -13.65 -32.44 -35.93
C PHE A 175 -13.87 -31.42 -37.04
N GLU A 176 -12.86 -31.18 -37.88
CA GLU A 176 -12.99 -30.26 -38.99
C GLU A 176 -13.94 -30.86 -40.07
N PRO A 177 -15.06 -30.19 -40.38
CA PRO A 177 -15.98 -30.64 -41.41
C PRO A 177 -15.45 -30.35 -42.81
N LYS A 178 -15.88 -31.13 -43.81
CA LYS A 178 -15.63 -30.82 -45.24
C LYS A 178 -16.38 -29.58 -45.73
N ARG A 179 -17.54 -29.30 -45.11
CA ARG A 179 -18.39 -28.15 -45.41
C ARG A 179 -18.13 -27.04 -44.39
N PRO A 180 -18.24 -25.75 -44.78
CA PRO A 180 -18.03 -24.65 -43.86
C PRO A 180 -18.93 -24.76 -42.61
N ALA A 181 -18.39 -24.36 -41.47
CA ALA A 181 -19.16 -24.25 -40.24
C ALA A 181 -20.30 -23.23 -40.39
N VAL A 182 -21.41 -23.50 -39.71
CA VAL A 182 -22.64 -22.69 -39.81
C VAL A 182 -22.64 -21.58 -38.75
N PHE A 183 -22.12 -21.89 -37.56
CA PHE A 183 -22.28 -21.03 -36.40
C PHE A 183 -20.98 -20.38 -35.97
N TYR A 184 -21.06 -19.10 -35.64
CA TYR A 184 -19.95 -18.32 -35.08
C TYR A 184 -20.05 -18.28 -33.56
N LEU A 185 -18.95 -18.56 -32.88
CA LEU A 185 -18.81 -18.42 -31.43
C LEU A 185 -17.52 -17.65 -31.10
N THR A 186 -17.54 -16.83 -30.06
CA THR A 186 -16.31 -16.28 -29.45
C THR A 186 -16.06 -16.99 -28.13
N LEU A 187 -14.82 -17.43 -27.90
CA LEU A 187 -14.40 -18.00 -26.62
C LEU A 187 -13.91 -16.89 -25.69
N GLU A 188 -14.49 -16.81 -24.50
CA GLU A 188 -14.21 -15.81 -23.48
C GLU A 188 -13.82 -16.47 -22.15
N MET A 189 -13.10 -15.72 -21.30
CA MET A 189 -12.66 -16.18 -19.99
C MET A 189 -13.57 -15.63 -18.90
N GLY A 190 -14.37 -16.51 -18.28
CA GLY A 190 -15.20 -16.18 -17.12
C GLY A 190 -14.45 -16.32 -15.79
N GLN A 191 -15.06 -15.84 -14.70
CA GLN A 191 -14.48 -15.93 -13.37
C GLN A 191 -14.36 -17.38 -12.87
N GLU A 192 -15.30 -18.26 -13.22
CA GLU A 192 -15.28 -19.67 -12.80
C GLU A 192 -14.72 -20.57 -13.89
N ALA A 193 -15.21 -20.42 -15.13
CA ALA A 193 -14.81 -21.22 -16.27
C ALA A 193 -14.82 -20.40 -17.57
N PRO A 194 -14.06 -20.83 -18.60
CA PRO A 194 -14.21 -20.31 -19.95
C PRO A 194 -15.62 -20.57 -20.49
N TYR A 195 -16.17 -19.64 -21.25
CA TYR A 195 -17.51 -19.73 -21.82
C TYR A 195 -17.55 -19.20 -23.25
N TYR A 196 -18.61 -19.53 -23.98
CA TYR A 196 -18.83 -19.04 -25.34
C TYR A 196 -19.82 -17.88 -25.37
N SER A 197 -19.68 -16.99 -26.36
CA SER A 197 -20.61 -15.87 -26.60
C SER A 197 -22.08 -16.30 -26.76
N THR A 198 -22.33 -17.54 -27.13
CA THR A 198 -23.65 -18.15 -27.17
C THR A 198 -23.63 -19.43 -26.35
N ASP A 199 -24.62 -19.60 -25.48
CA ASP A 199 -24.76 -20.80 -24.66
C ASP A 199 -24.88 -22.07 -25.54
N PRO A 200 -23.92 -23.02 -25.47
CA PRO A 200 -23.96 -24.25 -26.24
C PRO A 200 -25.25 -25.07 -26.06
N ASP A 201 -25.87 -25.03 -24.87
CA ASP A 201 -27.09 -25.79 -24.58
C ASP A 201 -28.34 -25.28 -25.32
N SER A 202 -28.30 -24.04 -25.80
CA SER A 202 -29.41 -23.44 -26.54
C SER A 202 -29.59 -24.05 -27.95
N PHE A 203 -28.51 -24.54 -28.58
CA PHE A 203 -28.51 -24.99 -29.97
C PHE A 203 -29.55 -26.09 -30.28
N PRO A 204 -29.57 -27.26 -29.57
CA PRO A 204 -30.51 -28.31 -29.90
C PRO A 204 -31.97 -27.87 -29.76
N LYS A 205 -32.27 -27.02 -28.77
CA LYS A 205 -33.63 -26.52 -28.51
C LYS A 205 -34.07 -25.55 -29.60
N THR A 206 -33.27 -24.53 -29.89
CA THR A 206 -33.60 -23.49 -30.87
C THR A 206 -33.77 -24.06 -32.28
N LEU A 207 -32.86 -24.92 -32.72
CA LEU A 207 -32.94 -25.52 -34.06
C LEU A 207 -34.16 -26.45 -34.22
N ARG A 208 -34.55 -27.15 -33.15
CA ARG A 208 -35.81 -27.92 -33.15
C ARG A 208 -37.02 -26.99 -33.23
N CYS A 209 -37.07 -25.92 -32.42
CA CYS A 209 -38.18 -24.98 -32.41
C CYS A 209 -38.37 -24.34 -33.79
N ILE A 210 -37.31 -23.86 -34.44
CA ILE A 210 -37.37 -23.33 -35.81
C ILE A 210 -38.07 -24.33 -36.74
N MET A 211 -37.66 -25.60 -36.73
CA MET A 211 -38.27 -26.61 -37.59
C MET A 211 -39.73 -26.91 -37.22
N ASP A 212 -40.02 -27.10 -35.94
CA ASP A 212 -41.35 -27.52 -35.46
C ASP A 212 -42.39 -26.38 -35.58
N ASP A 213 -41.99 -25.15 -35.32
CA ASP A 213 -42.85 -23.96 -35.43
C ASP A 213 -43.20 -23.71 -36.89
N THR A 214 -42.22 -23.74 -37.81
CA THR A 214 -42.46 -23.60 -39.27
C THR A 214 -43.40 -24.69 -39.80
N LEU A 215 -43.24 -25.95 -39.36
CA LEU A 215 -44.14 -27.03 -39.76
C LEU A 215 -45.56 -26.82 -39.23
N THR A 216 -45.68 -26.34 -37.99
CA THR A 216 -46.98 -26.05 -37.37
C THR A 216 -47.71 -24.93 -38.10
N GLU A 217 -47.00 -23.87 -38.51
CA GLU A 217 -47.57 -22.76 -39.28
C GLU A 217 -48.15 -23.22 -40.63
N CYS A 218 -47.55 -24.22 -41.26
CA CYS A 218 -48.01 -24.77 -42.54
C CYS A 218 -49.38 -25.49 -42.45
N HIS A 219 -49.87 -25.82 -41.25
CA HIS A 219 -51.22 -26.35 -41.06
C HIS A 219 -52.31 -25.28 -41.25
N PHE A 220 -51.97 -23.99 -41.24
CA PHE A 220 -52.92 -22.88 -41.36
C PHE A 220 -53.05 -22.32 -42.78
N VAL A 221 -52.73 -23.12 -43.82
CA VAL A 221 -52.94 -22.74 -45.22
C VAL A 221 -54.38 -23.09 -45.62
N HIS A 222 -55.21 -22.08 -45.90
CA HIS A 222 -56.63 -22.27 -46.22
C HIS A 222 -56.89 -23.03 -47.53
N THR A 223 -58.02 -23.71 -47.59
CA THR A 223 -58.55 -24.28 -48.84
C THR A 223 -59.05 -23.17 -49.77
N ILE A 224 -59.09 -23.45 -51.08
CA ILE A 224 -59.60 -22.49 -52.08
C ILE A 224 -61.14 -22.44 -52.15
N GLU A 225 -61.83 -23.43 -51.56
CA GLU A 225 -63.27 -23.62 -51.73
C GLU A 225 -64.11 -22.44 -51.23
N PRO A 226 -63.88 -21.88 -50.02
CA PRO A 226 -64.67 -20.76 -49.51
C PRO A 226 -64.57 -19.52 -50.38
N SER A 227 -63.37 -19.27 -50.93
CA SER A 227 -63.09 -18.12 -51.78
C SER A 227 -63.63 -18.28 -53.20
N LEU A 228 -63.70 -19.52 -53.70
CA LEU A 228 -64.18 -19.84 -55.04
C LEU A 228 -65.71 -19.91 -55.13
N MET A 229 -66.37 -20.51 -54.14
CA MET A 229 -67.82 -20.79 -54.13
C MET A 229 -68.55 -19.92 -53.10
N LYS A 230 -68.62 -18.61 -53.36
CA LYS A 230 -69.18 -17.60 -52.44
C LYS A 230 -70.67 -17.78 -52.10
N SER A 231 -71.40 -18.63 -52.84
CA SER A 231 -72.82 -18.90 -52.63
C SER A 231 -73.09 -20.08 -51.67
N LEU A 232 -72.05 -20.80 -51.23
CA LEU A 232 -72.12 -21.84 -50.20
C LEU A 232 -71.51 -21.33 -48.89
N ILE A 233 -72.05 -21.80 -47.77
CA ILE A 233 -71.54 -21.49 -46.43
C ILE A 233 -70.57 -22.59 -46.01
N PHE A 234 -69.29 -22.24 -45.84
CA PHE A 234 -68.22 -23.13 -45.41
C PHE A 234 -67.87 -22.92 -43.93
N ALA A 235 -67.22 -23.92 -43.32
CA ALA A 235 -66.62 -23.74 -41.99
C ALA A 235 -65.43 -22.77 -42.05
N GLU A 236 -65.23 -21.99 -40.98
CA GLU A 236 -64.19 -20.95 -40.94
C GLU A 236 -62.76 -21.52 -40.98
N ASN A 237 -62.56 -22.75 -40.48
CA ASN A 237 -61.25 -23.37 -40.29
C ASN A 237 -60.95 -24.49 -41.31
N LEU A 238 -61.23 -24.25 -42.59
CA LEU A 238 -60.91 -25.20 -43.65
C LEU A 238 -59.49 -24.97 -44.19
N PHE A 239 -58.57 -25.85 -43.79
CA PHE A 239 -57.17 -25.83 -44.18
C PHE A 239 -56.78 -27.03 -45.05
N LEU A 240 -55.69 -26.89 -45.81
CA LEU A 240 -55.07 -27.98 -46.54
C LEU A 240 -54.45 -28.98 -45.56
N SER A 241 -54.57 -30.28 -45.86
CA SER A 241 -53.80 -31.30 -45.15
C SER A 241 -52.32 -31.17 -45.50
N SER A 242 -51.48 -30.92 -44.49
CA SER A 242 -50.03 -30.85 -44.62
C SER A 242 -49.34 -31.95 -43.80
N VAL A 243 -48.00 -31.94 -43.76
CA VAL A 243 -47.20 -32.94 -43.03
C VAL A 243 -47.18 -32.60 -41.54
N GLY A 244 -47.66 -33.52 -40.70
CA GLY A 244 -47.65 -33.33 -39.25
C GLY A 244 -46.29 -33.61 -38.60
N LEU A 245 -46.11 -33.13 -37.36
CA LEU A 245 -44.88 -33.31 -36.57
C LEU A 245 -44.55 -34.77 -36.22
N LEU A 246 -45.51 -35.68 -36.37
CA LEU A 246 -45.40 -37.11 -36.12
C LEU A 246 -45.20 -37.94 -37.41
N ASP A 247 -45.09 -37.30 -38.58
CA ASP A 247 -44.75 -38.01 -39.81
C ASP A 247 -43.38 -38.72 -39.62
N PRO A 248 -43.25 -40.02 -39.95
CA PRO A 248 -42.02 -40.77 -39.72
C PRO A 248 -40.77 -40.15 -40.35
N ILE A 249 -40.91 -39.47 -41.49
CA ILE A 249 -39.80 -38.82 -42.17
C ILE A 249 -39.33 -37.60 -41.37
N ILE A 250 -40.26 -36.79 -40.86
CA ILE A 250 -39.98 -35.62 -40.04
C ILE A 250 -39.36 -36.05 -38.70
N LEU A 251 -39.89 -37.08 -38.06
CA LEU A 251 -39.32 -37.62 -36.81
C LEU A 251 -37.88 -38.09 -37.01
N LYS A 252 -37.60 -38.84 -38.08
CA LYS A 252 -36.24 -39.30 -38.39
C LYS A 252 -35.27 -38.13 -38.58
N ARG A 253 -35.69 -37.07 -39.28
CA ARG A 253 -34.91 -35.84 -39.50
C ARG A 253 -34.66 -35.08 -38.20
N ARG A 254 -35.68 -34.94 -37.35
CA ARG A 254 -35.58 -34.31 -36.03
C ARG A 254 -34.59 -35.04 -35.12
N VAL A 255 -34.69 -36.37 -35.07
CA VAL A 255 -33.78 -37.20 -34.27
C VAL A 255 -32.34 -37.04 -34.74
N ALA A 256 -32.09 -37.15 -36.05
CA ALA A 256 -30.74 -36.99 -36.61
C ALA A 256 -30.14 -35.61 -36.32
N LEU A 257 -30.92 -34.54 -36.47
CA LEU A 257 -30.49 -33.18 -36.14
C LEU A 257 -30.12 -33.05 -34.66
N LEU A 258 -31.01 -33.48 -33.76
CA LEU A 258 -30.80 -33.36 -32.32
C LEU A 258 -29.63 -34.22 -31.82
N GLU A 259 -29.47 -35.43 -32.36
CA GLU A 259 -28.36 -36.31 -32.03
C GLU A 259 -27.02 -35.70 -32.42
N TYR A 260 -26.91 -35.18 -33.64
CA TYR A 260 -25.70 -34.52 -34.12
C TYR A 260 -25.32 -33.32 -33.24
N TYR A 261 -26.27 -32.42 -32.94
CA TYR A 261 -25.97 -31.24 -32.12
C TYR A 261 -25.65 -31.61 -30.68
N ARG A 262 -26.34 -32.58 -30.07
CA ARG A 262 -26.00 -33.06 -28.72
C ARG A 262 -24.58 -33.62 -28.67
N LYS A 263 -24.19 -34.42 -29.66
CA LYS A 263 -22.82 -34.97 -29.76
C LYS A 263 -21.78 -33.89 -30.06
N SER A 264 -22.10 -32.88 -30.87
CA SER A 264 -21.16 -31.78 -31.15
C SER A 264 -20.90 -30.86 -29.95
N LEU A 265 -21.79 -30.83 -28.94
CA LEU A 265 -21.55 -30.07 -27.71
C LEU A 265 -20.41 -30.66 -26.85
N LEU A 266 -20.17 -31.97 -26.95
CA LEU A 266 -19.13 -32.66 -26.16
C LEU A 266 -17.72 -32.13 -26.47
N PRO A 267 -17.23 -32.18 -27.72
CA PRO A 267 -15.91 -31.64 -28.05
C PRO A 267 -15.85 -30.12 -27.89
N LEU A 268 -16.96 -29.40 -28.09
CA LEU A 268 -17.04 -27.96 -27.88
C LEU A 268 -16.75 -27.60 -26.42
N ARG A 269 -17.42 -28.26 -25.46
CA ARG A 269 -17.17 -28.06 -24.02
C ARG A 269 -15.77 -28.52 -23.61
N ALA A 270 -15.34 -29.66 -24.11
CA ALA A 270 -14.02 -30.19 -23.84
C ALA A 270 -12.90 -29.27 -24.34
N TYR A 271 -13.11 -28.57 -25.46
CA TYR A 271 -12.18 -27.57 -25.96
C TYR A 271 -12.12 -26.34 -25.04
N ALA A 272 -13.27 -25.77 -24.67
CA ALA A 272 -13.33 -24.63 -23.75
C ALA A 272 -12.65 -24.95 -22.40
N SER A 273 -12.84 -26.15 -21.85
CA SER A 273 -12.28 -26.52 -20.54
C SER A 273 -10.75 -26.50 -20.50
N ARG A 274 -10.07 -26.75 -21.62
CA ARG A 274 -8.59 -26.65 -21.73
C ARG A 274 -8.08 -25.25 -21.43
N TYR A 275 -8.87 -24.21 -21.69
CA TYR A 275 -8.48 -22.83 -21.44
C TYR A 275 -8.51 -22.46 -19.95
N THR A 276 -9.11 -23.28 -19.09
CA THR A 276 -9.08 -23.08 -17.63
C THR A 276 -7.64 -22.96 -17.10
N ALA A 277 -6.67 -23.61 -17.75
CA ALA A 277 -5.25 -23.50 -17.42
C ALA A 277 -4.69 -22.07 -17.52
N TYR A 278 -5.31 -21.20 -18.31
CA TYR A 278 -4.90 -19.79 -18.48
C TYR A 278 -5.64 -18.82 -17.56
N ARG A 279 -6.58 -19.31 -16.74
CA ARG A 279 -7.41 -18.50 -15.85
C ARG A 279 -6.57 -17.67 -14.87
N GLU A 280 -5.62 -18.31 -14.19
CA GLU A 280 -4.77 -17.63 -13.20
C GLU A 280 -4.00 -16.47 -13.84
N LEU A 281 -3.41 -16.71 -15.02
CA LEU A 281 -2.73 -15.68 -15.79
C LEU A 281 -3.70 -14.54 -16.14
N PHE A 282 -4.86 -14.86 -16.70
CA PHE A 282 -5.83 -13.86 -17.17
C PHE A 282 -6.24 -12.87 -16.05
N PHE A 283 -6.48 -13.39 -14.84
CA PHE A 283 -6.88 -12.59 -13.68
C PHE A 283 -5.72 -12.10 -12.80
N THR A 284 -4.46 -12.35 -13.18
CA THR A 284 -3.30 -11.88 -12.41
C THR A 284 -3.31 -10.35 -12.29
N ASN A 285 -3.30 -9.85 -11.05
CA ASN A 285 -3.11 -8.44 -10.77
C ASN A 285 -1.62 -8.08 -10.88
N VAL A 286 -1.30 -7.24 -11.86
CA VAL A 286 0.09 -6.82 -12.16
C VAL A 286 0.74 -6.10 -10.97
N LYS A 287 -0.01 -5.33 -10.18
CA LYS A 287 0.53 -4.61 -9.02
C LYS A 287 0.90 -5.56 -7.89
N GLU A 288 -0.01 -6.47 -7.54
CA GLU A 288 0.24 -7.47 -6.48
C GLU A 288 1.41 -8.38 -6.86
N PHE A 289 1.51 -8.78 -8.12
CA PHE A 289 2.64 -9.54 -8.64
C PHE A 289 3.99 -8.83 -8.42
N VAL A 290 4.07 -7.53 -8.73
CA VAL A 290 5.31 -6.74 -8.51
C VAL A 290 5.62 -6.63 -7.02
N GLU A 291 4.63 -6.36 -6.18
CA GLU A 291 4.84 -6.23 -4.73
C GLU A 291 5.30 -7.55 -4.08
N GLN A 292 4.79 -8.69 -4.54
CA GLN A 292 5.29 -10.00 -4.12
C GLN A 292 6.77 -10.17 -4.45
N ILE A 293 7.20 -9.79 -5.66
CA ILE A 293 8.60 -9.91 -6.07
C ILE A 293 9.50 -8.92 -5.31
N LYS A 294 9.02 -7.69 -5.06
CA LYS A 294 9.72 -6.73 -4.20
C LYS A 294 9.91 -7.28 -2.78
N SER A 295 8.87 -7.89 -2.20
CA SER A 295 8.93 -8.47 -0.85
C SER A 295 9.86 -9.68 -0.74
N ALA A 296 10.09 -10.40 -1.85
CA ALA A 296 11.00 -11.53 -1.90
C ALA A 296 12.48 -11.13 -1.99
N ASP A 297 12.79 -9.82 -2.13
CA ASP A 297 14.13 -9.24 -2.26
C ASP A 297 15.06 -9.99 -3.23
N LYS A 298 14.52 -10.38 -4.40
CA LYS A 298 15.28 -11.08 -5.42
C LYS A 298 16.46 -10.24 -5.94
N SER A 299 17.56 -10.92 -6.26
CA SER A 299 18.70 -10.33 -6.95
C SER A 299 18.33 -9.88 -8.37
N SER A 300 19.07 -8.93 -8.94
CA SER A 300 18.83 -8.45 -10.31
C SER A 300 19.02 -9.55 -11.36
N SER A 301 19.85 -10.56 -11.07
CA SER A 301 20.00 -11.75 -11.92
C SER A 301 18.77 -12.65 -11.87
N GLU A 302 18.14 -12.85 -10.71
CA GLU A 302 16.89 -13.63 -10.62
C GLU A 302 15.73 -12.89 -11.31
N ILE A 303 15.68 -11.56 -11.17
CA ILE A 303 14.70 -10.72 -11.88
C ILE A 303 14.89 -10.83 -13.41
N LYS A 304 16.14 -10.91 -13.89
CA LYS A 304 16.44 -11.17 -15.32
C LYS A 304 15.81 -12.48 -15.79
N GLU A 305 15.94 -13.55 -15.02
CA GLU A 305 15.34 -14.85 -15.35
C GLU A 305 13.81 -14.80 -15.30
N ASP A 306 13.22 -14.08 -14.33
CA ASP A 306 11.78 -13.85 -14.28
C ASP A 306 11.28 -13.11 -15.53
N ILE A 307 12.00 -12.07 -15.99
CA ILE A 307 11.68 -11.32 -17.22
C ILE A 307 11.78 -12.25 -18.45
N ALA A 308 12.87 -13.00 -18.57
CA ALA A 308 13.07 -13.95 -19.67
C ALA A 308 11.98 -15.03 -19.70
N LEU A 309 11.55 -15.52 -18.52
CA LEU A 309 10.45 -16.44 -18.38
C LEU A 309 9.14 -15.83 -18.89
N GLN A 310 8.80 -14.58 -18.54
CA GLN A 310 7.58 -13.94 -19.03
C GLN A 310 7.58 -13.79 -20.56
N ILE A 311 8.72 -13.43 -21.14
CA ILE A 311 8.90 -13.31 -22.60
C ILE A 311 8.73 -14.67 -23.28
N ARG A 312 9.40 -15.71 -22.78
CA ARG A 312 9.27 -17.07 -23.31
C ARG A 312 7.84 -17.60 -23.20
N MET A 313 7.15 -17.30 -22.10
CA MET A 313 5.75 -17.71 -21.91
C MET A 313 4.79 -16.95 -22.82
N ARG A 314 5.08 -15.68 -23.14
CA ARG A 314 4.36 -14.92 -24.17
C ARG A 314 4.51 -15.58 -25.55
N GLU A 315 5.73 -15.88 -25.96
CA GLU A 315 6.02 -16.54 -27.25
C GLU A 315 5.36 -17.93 -27.32
N ASN A 316 5.38 -18.68 -26.23
CA ASN A 316 4.69 -19.96 -26.16
C ASN A 316 3.17 -19.81 -26.39
N LEU A 317 2.53 -18.75 -25.88
CA LEU A 317 1.11 -18.49 -26.17
C LEU A 317 0.87 -18.21 -27.66
N GLU A 318 1.79 -17.52 -28.33
CA GLU A 318 1.69 -17.23 -29.77
C GLU A 318 1.75 -18.49 -30.63
N HIS A 319 2.49 -19.50 -30.18
CA HIS A 319 2.64 -20.78 -30.86
C HIS A 319 1.59 -21.83 -30.48
N THR A 320 1.03 -21.78 -29.27
CA THR A 320 0.14 -22.84 -28.75
C THR A 320 -1.34 -22.49 -28.80
N VAL A 321 -1.69 -21.20 -28.77
CA VAL A 321 -3.08 -20.73 -28.79
C VAL A 321 -3.42 -20.23 -30.19
N PRO A 322 -4.42 -20.80 -30.90
CA PRO A 322 -4.76 -20.38 -32.26
C PRO A 322 -5.50 -19.03 -32.28
N LEU A 323 -5.67 -18.47 -33.48
CA LEU A 323 -6.58 -17.33 -33.71
C LEU A 323 -8.04 -17.79 -33.77
N CYS A 324 -8.29 -18.93 -34.45
CA CYS A 324 -9.58 -19.55 -34.55
C CYS A 324 -9.43 -21.06 -34.71
N ILE A 325 -10.52 -21.80 -34.48
CA ILE A 325 -10.61 -23.24 -34.72
C ILE A 325 -12.02 -23.59 -35.20
N VAL A 326 -12.15 -24.66 -35.98
CA VAL A 326 -13.45 -25.18 -36.42
C VAL A 326 -13.72 -26.52 -35.74
N ILE A 327 -14.84 -26.62 -35.02
CA ILE A 327 -15.27 -27.85 -34.35
C ILE A 327 -16.69 -28.16 -34.83
N GLY A 328 -16.84 -29.12 -35.74
CA GLY A 328 -18.14 -29.53 -36.26
C GLY A 328 -18.90 -28.37 -36.92
N PRO A 329 -20.09 -27.99 -36.44
CA PRO A 329 -20.85 -26.88 -37.01
C PRO A 329 -20.37 -25.50 -36.53
N TYR A 330 -19.35 -25.42 -35.66
CA TYR A 330 -18.92 -24.18 -35.00
C TYR A 330 -17.58 -23.67 -35.53
N TRP A 331 -17.56 -22.40 -35.92
CA TRP A 331 -16.37 -21.61 -36.13
C TRP A 331 -16.12 -20.78 -34.87
N ILE A 332 -14.99 -21.01 -34.20
CA ILE A 332 -14.71 -20.45 -32.89
C ILE A 332 -13.59 -19.41 -33.00
N ASN A 333 -13.91 -18.18 -32.63
CA ASN A 333 -12.96 -17.10 -32.46
C ASN A 333 -12.26 -17.20 -31.10
N VAL A 334 -10.94 -17.40 -31.11
CA VAL A 334 -10.09 -17.44 -29.92
C VAL A 334 -9.22 -16.17 -29.82
N GLN A 335 -9.10 -15.42 -30.92
CA GLN A 335 -8.22 -14.27 -31.04
C GLN A 335 -8.35 -13.26 -29.88
N PRO A 336 -9.55 -12.83 -29.44
CA PRO A 336 -9.66 -11.87 -28.33
C PRO A 336 -9.03 -12.40 -27.03
N LEU A 337 -9.26 -13.68 -26.70
CA LEU A 337 -8.69 -14.31 -25.52
C LEU A 337 -7.17 -14.48 -25.66
N ARG A 338 -6.68 -14.92 -26.82
CA ARG A 338 -5.25 -15.01 -27.12
C ARG A 338 -4.55 -13.67 -26.91
N GLU A 339 -5.09 -12.61 -27.50
CA GLU A 339 -4.55 -11.25 -27.38
C GLU A 339 -4.54 -10.76 -25.93
N ALA A 340 -5.58 -11.07 -25.15
CA ALA A 340 -5.64 -10.72 -23.73
C ALA A 340 -4.54 -11.43 -22.91
N LEU A 341 -4.30 -12.73 -23.15
CA LEU A 341 -3.25 -13.50 -22.47
C LEU A 341 -1.84 -13.03 -22.85
N ILE A 342 -1.60 -12.76 -24.14
CA ILE A 342 -0.33 -12.19 -24.63
C ILE A 342 -0.09 -10.82 -24.00
N ARG A 343 -1.10 -9.93 -24.04
CA ARG A 343 -1.04 -8.60 -23.43
C ARG A 343 -0.72 -8.68 -21.95
N LYS A 344 -1.32 -9.62 -21.22
CA LYS A 344 -1.01 -9.83 -19.80
C LYS A 344 0.46 -10.17 -19.57
N ARG A 345 1.06 -11.06 -20.37
CA ARG A 345 2.51 -11.36 -20.27
C ARG A 345 3.38 -10.15 -20.62
N VAL A 346 2.98 -9.34 -21.60
CA VAL A 346 3.67 -8.08 -21.94
C VAL A 346 3.60 -7.08 -20.78
N GLU A 347 2.44 -6.92 -20.15
CA GLU A 347 2.24 -6.07 -18.96
C GLU A 347 3.14 -6.52 -17.80
N LEU A 348 3.20 -7.82 -17.51
CA LEU A 348 4.07 -8.38 -16.46
C LEU A 348 5.55 -8.13 -16.77
N THR A 349 5.98 -8.33 -18.02
CA THR A 349 7.34 -8.06 -18.49
C THR A 349 7.72 -6.58 -18.28
N ALA A 350 6.86 -5.67 -18.74
CA ALA A 350 7.08 -4.23 -18.59
C ALA A 350 7.11 -3.79 -17.12
N ALA A 351 6.27 -4.40 -16.28
CA ALA A 351 6.23 -4.11 -14.85
C ALA A 351 7.52 -4.56 -14.13
N LEU A 352 8.08 -5.72 -14.49
CA LEU A 352 9.36 -6.19 -13.97
C LEU A 352 10.53 -5.29 -14.39
N LEU A 353 10.58 -4.90 -15.66
CA LEU A 353 11.60 -3.97 -16.16
C LEU A 353 11.53 -2.63 -15.43
N LYS A 354 10.32 -2.07 -15.26
CA LYS A 354 10.11 -0.82 -14.52
C LYS A 354 10.54 -0.94 -13.05
N MET A 355 10.22 -2.05 -12.40
CA MET A 355 10.63 -2.33 -11.03
C MET A 355 12.16 -2.40 -10.91
N LEU A 356 12.83 -3.08 -11.84
CA LEU A 356 14.30 -3.15 -11.85
C LEU A 356 14.92 -1.76 -12.08
N THR A 357 14.38 -0.97 -13.01
CA THR A 357 14.79 0.43 -13.21
C THR A 357 14.66 1.26 -11.93
N GLU A 358 13.55 1.13 -11.20
CA GLU A 358 13.36 1.80 -9.91
C GLU A 358 14.38 1.35 -8.85
N LYS A 359 14.67 0.05 -8.77
CA LYS A 359 15.70 -0.51 -7.87
C LYS A 359 17.08 0.08 -8.17
N LEU A 360 17.45 0.18 -9.44
CA LEU A 360 18.75 0.74 -9.87
C LEU A 360 18.84 2.25 -9.64
N ARG A 361 17.75 2.98 -9.86
CA ARG A 361 17.65 4.42 -9.55
C ARG A 361 17.94 4.68 -8.07
N LEU A 362 17.36 3.90 -7.17
CA LEU A 362 17.60 4.02 -5.71
C LEU A 362 19.05 3.70 -5.34
N LYS A 363 19.61 2.62 -5.87
CA LYS A 363 21.04 2.28 -5.65
C LYS A 363 21.97 3.38 -6.14
N THR A 364 21.69 3.95 -7.32
CA THR A 364 22.49 5.04 -7.91
C THR A 364 22.36 6.33 -7.11
N ALA A 365 21.15 6.65 -6.63
CA ALA A 365 20.90 7.79 -5.76
C ALA A 365 21.71 7.72 -4.46
N ASP A 366 21.80 6.54 -3.86
CA ASP A 366 22.58 6.31 -2.64
C ASP A 366 24.09 6.53 -2.86
N VAL A 367 24.63 6.08 -4.00
CA VAL A 367 26.03 6.36 -4.38
C VAL A 367 26.27 7.86 -4.55
N ILE A 368 25.37 8.58 -5.23
CA ILE A 368 25.45 10.03 -5.38
C ILE A 368 25.39 10.73 -4.02
N ALA A 369 24.50 10.29 -3.12
CA ALA A 369 24.40 10.84 -1.78
C ALA A 369 25.71 10.69 -1.00
N CYS A 370 26.38 9.53 -1.10
CA CYS A 370 27.70 9.33 -0.49
C CYS A 370 28.74 10.32 -1.02
N TYR A 371 28.78 10.56 -2.34
CA TYR A 371 29.69 11.57 -2.92
C TYR A 371 29.38 12.98 -2.41
N ASN A 372 28.10 13.34 -2.27
CA ASN A 372 27.70 14.62 -1.74
C ASN A 372 28.13 14.80 -0.28
N THR A 373 27.98 13.76 0.57
CA THR A 373 28.48 13.79 1.96
C THR A 373 30.00 13.98 2.03
N ILE A 374 30.77 13.37 1.12
CA ILE A 374 32.21 13.60 1.02
C ILE A 374 32.50 15.07 0.70
N ASN A 375 31.81 15.64 -0.30
CA ASN A 375 31.98 17.03 -0.69
C ASN A 375 31.55 18.01 0.41
N GLU A 376 30.46 17.75 1.12
CA GLU A 376 29.97 18.59 2.22
C GLU A 376 31.02 18.70 3.32
N ARG A 377 31.58 17.57 3.78
CA ARG A 377 32.61 17.53 4.82
C ARG A 377 33.92 18.18 4.36
N MET A 378 34.33 17.93 3.12
CA MET A 378 35.55 18.48 2.57
C MET A 378 35.48 20.00 2.37
N CYS A 379 34.30 20.54 2.03
CA CYS A 379 34.08 21.95 1.75
C CYS A 379 33.56 22.74 2.96
N GLU A 380 33.68 22.19 4.17
CA GLU A 380 33.31 22.92 5.40
C GLU A 380 34.12 24.22 5.50
N LYS A 381 33.44 25.32 5.87
CA LYS A 381 34.10 26.61 6.03
C LYS A 381 35.02 26.55 7.27
N PRO A 382 36.33 26.75 7.13
CA PRO A 382 37.22 26.66 8.27
C PRO A 382 36.96 27.79 9.28
N ALA A 383 36.85 27.41 10.56
CA ALA A 383 36.61 28.35 11.66
C ALA A 383 37.90 28.72 12.40
N SER A 384 38.91 27.86 12.31
CA SER A 384 40.22 28.03 12.93
C SER A 384 41.27 27.21 12.18
N ILE A 385 42.55 27.42 12.52
CA ILE A 385 43.66 26.65 11.93
C ILE A 385 43.57 25.16 12.29
N GLU A 386 43.17 24.83 13.51
CA GLU A 386 42.93 23.46 13.96
C GLU A 386 41.87 22.77 13.08
N HIS A 387 40.79 23.49 12.75
CA HIS A 387 39.75 22.95 11.87
C HIS A 387 40.26 22.69 10.45
N ILE A 388 41.14 23.55 9.90
CA ILE A 388 41.77 23.30 8.60
C ILE A 388 42.54 21.98 8.62
N TYR A 389 43.33 21.72 9.66
CA TYR A 389 44.13 20.50 9.75
C TYR A 389 43.28 19.24 9.97
N ASP A 390 42.16 19.34 10.69
CA ASP A 390 41.18 18.25 10.80
C ASP A 390 40.55 17.91 9.43
N ILE A 391 40.12 18.93 8.68
CA ILE A 391 39.59 18.73 7.32
C ILE A 391 40.69 18.14 6.40
N ARG A 392 41.94 18.62 6.50
CA ARG A 392 43.06 18.08 5.73
C ARG A 392 43.33 16.61 6.04
N ALA A 393 43.28 16.22 7.32
CA ALA A 393 43.43 14.81 7.70
C ALA A 393 42.35 13.94 7.05
N TYR A 394 41.09 14.39 7.06
CA TYR A 394 40.01 13.71 6.35
C TYR A 394 40.23 13.67 4.82
N ILE A 395 40.73 14.75 4.22
CA ILE A 395 41.01 14.83 2.78
C ILE A 395 42.01 13.75 2.32
N GLU A 396 42.93 13.32 3.16
CA GLU A 396 43.87 12.25 2.80
C GLU A 396 43.16 10.89 2.61
N ASP A 397 42.04 10.66 3.29
CA ASP A 397 41.21 9.44 3.14
C ASP A 397 40.24 9.49 1.94
N VAL A 398 39.99 10.68 1.38
CA VAL A 398 39.00 10.91 0.32
C VAL A 398 39.28 10.09 -0.96
N PRO A 399 40.51 9.98 -1.48
CA PRO A 399 40.79 9.16 -2.67
C PRO A 399 40.35 7.70 -2.51
N GLU A 400 40.59 7.10 -1.35
CA GLU A 400 40.19 5.72 -1.07
C GLU A 400 38.67 5.58 -0.97
N LEU A 401 38.00 6.53 -0.30
CA LEU A 401 36.54 6.62 -0.24
C LEU A 401 35.92 6.70 -1.65
N VAL A 402 36.49 7.53 -2.53
CA VAL A 402 36.03 7.69 -3.91
C VAL A 402 36.21 6.38 -4.70
N THR A 403 37.35 5.70 -4.60
CA THR A 403 37.57 4.41 -5.27
C THR A 403 36.56 3.34 -4.84
N ARG A 404 36.24 3.26 -3.53
CA ARG A 404 35.20 2.32 -3.04
C ARG A 404 33.83 2.61 -3.65
N LEU A 405 33.47 3.88 -3.81
CA LEU A 405 32.21 4.28 -4.44
C LEU A 405 32.21 4.02 -5.95
N GLU A 406 33.35 4.16 -6.63
CA GLU A 406 33.51 3.78 -8.04
C GLU A 406 33.30 2.29 -8.26
N ASP A 407 33.88 1.43 -7.42
CA ASP A 407 33.70 -0.03 -7.53
C ASP A 407 32.24 -0.45 -7.24
N ARG A 408 31.59 0.22 -6.28
CA ARG A 408 30.15 0.05 -6.03
C ARG A 408 29.33 0.46 -7.25
N MET A 409 29.66 1.59 -7.89
CA MET A 409 28.99 2.03 -9.12
C MET A 409 29.23 1.05 -10.28
N ARG A 410 30.44 0.50 -10.42
CA ARG A 410 30.77 -0.52 -11.43
C ARG A 410 29.90 -1.77 -11.26
N SER A 411 29.65 -2.18 -10.02
CA SER A 411 28.73 -3.28 -9.73
C SER A 411 27.29 -2.99 -10.17
N ILE A 412 26.82 -1.75 -9.95
CA ILE A 412 25.49 -1.29 -10.40
C ILE A 412 25.41 -1.24 -11.93
N LEU A 413 26.50 -0.91 -12.64
CA LEU A 413 26.53 -0.91 -14.10
C LEU A 413 26.25 -2.28 -14.71
N TYR A 414 26.79 -3.36 -14.13
CA TYR A 414 26.46 -4.72 -14.59
C TYR A 414 24.98 -5.04 -14.45
N GLU A 415 24.30 -4.46 -13.45
CA GLU A 415 22.85 -4.61 -13.33
C GLU A 415 22.09 -3.75 -14.36
N TYR A 416 22.61 -2.58 -14.76
CA TYR A 416 22.06 -1.79 -15.86
C TYR A 416 22.19 -2.50 -17.22
N GLU A 417 23.27 -3.27 -17.45
CA GLU A 417 23.44 -4.08 -18.66
C GLU A 417 22.32 -5.11 -18.85
N ILE A 418 21.68 -5.56 -17.77
CA ILE A 418 20.49 -6.42 -17.85
C ILE A 418 19.35 -5.70 -18.56
N LEU A 419 19.10 -4.43 -18.22
CA LEU A 419 18.06 -3.62 -18.87
C LEU A 419 18.40 -3.37 -20.35
N GLU A 420 19.66 -3.10 -20.65
CA GLU A 420 20.15 -2.94 -22.02
C GLU A 420 19.98 -4.24 -22.83
N GLY A 421 20.22 -5.40 -22.22
CA GLY A 421 19.99 -6.72 -22.84
C GLY A 421 18.53 -6.99 -23.22
N PHE A 422 17.57 -6.36 -22.55
CA PHE A 422 16.15 -6.38 -22.91
C PHE A 422 15.72 -5.18 -23.76
N LEU A 423 16.66 -4.34 -24.21
CA LEU A 423 16.40 -3.10 -24.96
C LEU A 423 15.43 -2.16 -24.22
N HIS A 424 15.50 -2.14 -22.88
CA HIS A 424 14.65 -1.28 -22.05
C HIS A 424 15.23 0.14 -21.99
N ASN A 425 14.47 1.10 -22.52
CA ASN A 425 14.85 2.51 -22.46
C ASN A 425 14.65 3.06 -21.06
N LEU A 426 15.70 3.65 -20.51
CA LEU A 426 15.64 4.39 -19.26
C LEU A 426 14.92 5.73 -19.48
N PRO A 427 14.15 6.22 -18.50
CA PRO A 427 13.71 7.62 -18.48
C PRO A 427 14.92 8.57 -18.50
N ASP A 428 14.79 9.72 -19.16
CA ASP A 428 15.88 10.71 -19.31
C ASP A 428 16.50 11.12 -17.97
N ALA A 429 15.67 11.27 -16.92
CA ALA A 429 16.13 11.62 -15.58
C ALA A 429 17.02 10.52 -14.96
N ASP A 430 16.61 9.25 -15.09
CA ASP A 430 17.36 8.11 -14.57
C ASP A 430 18.65 7.89 -15.37
N PHE A 431 18.61 8.12 -16.69
CA PHE A 431 19.77 8.11 -17.57
C PHE A 431 20.78 9.21 -17.18
N GLN A 432 20.33 10.45 -17.01
CA GLN A 432 21.17 11.55 -16.53
C GLN A 432 21.77 11.25 -15.16
N GLN A 433 20.98 10.68 -14.24
CA GLN A 433 21.46 10.28 -12.92
C GLN A 433 22.60 9.24 -13.01
N LYS A 434 22.44 8.20 -13.84
CA LYS A 434 23.49 7.19 -14.11
C LYS A 434 24.79 7.87 -14.56
N TRP A 435 24.72 8.78 -15.53
CA TRP A 435 25.92 9.47 -16.04
C TRP A 435 26.52 10.46 -15.05
N ASN A 436 25.69 11.16 -14.27
CA ASN A 436 26.16 12.03 -13.21
C ASN A 436 26.93 11.21 -12.17
N ALA A 437 26.40 10.07 -11.72
CA ALA A 437 27.07 9.14 -10.79
C ALA A 437 28.46 8.71 -11.29
N LEU A 438 28.61 8.47 -12.60
CA LEU A 438 29.90 8.12 -13.22
C LEU A 438 30.86 9.31 -13.33
N ALA A 439 30.36 10.54 -13.35
CA ALA A 439 31.19 11.75 -13.40
C ALA A 439 31.68 12.19 -12.01
N TYR A 440 30.93 11.91 -10.94
CA TYR A 440 31.24 12.33 -9.57
C TYR A 440 32.67 12.03 -9.08
N PRO A 441 33.27 10.86 -9.33
CA PRO A 441 34.65 10.59 -8.88
C PRO A 441 35.63 11.68 -9.32
N ARG A 442 35.56 12.06 -10.61
CA ARG A 442 36.42 13.11 -11.18
C ARG A 442 36.08 14.49 -10.60
N LEU A 443 34.80 14.76 -10.38
CA LEU A 443 34.35 16.04 -9.82
C LEU A 443 34.80 16.22 -8.37
N VAL A 444 34.68 15.19 -7.53
CA VAL A 444 35.13 15.18 -6.13
C VAL A 444 36.64 15.36 -6.06
N LEU A 445 37.41 14.60 -6.85
CA LEU A 445 38.88 14.73 -6.87
C LEU A 445 39.33 16.10 -7.39
N LYS A 446 38.63 16.69 -8.36
CA LYS A 446 38.90 18.07 -8.80
C LYS A 446 38.59 19.08 -7.69
N GLN A 447 37.45 18.93 -7.01
CA GLN A 447 37.06 19.78 -5.90
C GLN A 447 38.07 19.70 -4.75
N MET A 448 38.61 18.51 -4.48
CA MET A 448 39.66 18.30 -3.48
C MET A 448 40.90 19.15 -3.74
N VAL A 449 41.35 19.25 -5.00
CA VAL A 449 42.50 20.12 -5.35
C VAL A 449 42.17 21.59 -5.07
N SER A 450 40.99 22.06 -5.48
CA SER A 450 40.55 23.43 -5.22
C SER A 450 40.38 23.73 -3.72
N VAL A 451 39.94 22.76 -2.93
CA VAL A 451 39.84 22.91 -1.47
C VAL A 451 41.23 22.97 -0.83
N LYS A 452 42.20 22.16 -1.30
CA LYS A 452 43.59 22.26 -0.82
C LYS A 452 44.18 23.66 -1.09
N GLU A 453 43.98 24.21 -2.29
CA GLU A 453 44.39 25.58 -2.64
C GLU A 453 43.68 26.64 -1.78
N PHE A 454 42.37 26.49 -1.56
CA PHE A 454 41.61 27.38 -0.68
C PHE A 454 42.13 27.34 0.76
N HIS A 455 42.46 26.16 1.29
CA HIS A 455 43.04 26.02 2.62
C HIS A 455 44.38 26.73 2.75
N GLU A 456 45.27 26.72 1.74
CA GLU A 456 46.52 27.50 1.78
C GLU A 456 46.23 28.99 1.98
N SER A 457 45.23 29.55 1.27
CA SER A 457 44.86 30.95 1.44
C SER A 457 44.25 31.28 2.81
N GLU A 458 43.50 30.33 3.39
CA GLU A 458 42.91 30.50 4.73
C GLU A 458 43.95 30.35 5.84
N VAL A 459 44.98 29.51 5.66
CA VAL A 459 46.13 29.41 6.57
C VAL A 459 46.82 30.77 6.68
N ASP A 460 47.07 31.46 5.57
CA ASP A 460 47.65 32.81 5.57
C ASP A 460 46.75 33.83 6.30
N ARG A 461 45.43 33.74 6.11
CA ARG A 461 44.46 34.60 6.81
C ARG A 461 44.50 34.37 8.32
N PHE A 462 44.45 33.12 8.77
CA PHE A 462 44.51 32.79 10.19
C PHE A 462 45.87 33.09 10.80
N ARG A 463 46.96 33.00 10.03
CA ARG A 463 48.30 33.43 10.47
C ARG A 463 48.34 34.95 10.74
N LYS A 464 47.74 35.77 9.85
CA LYS A 464 47.59 37.22 10.10
C LYS A 464 46.73 37.52 11.33
N GLN A 465 45.64 36.77 11.51
CA GLN A 465 44.81 36.87 12.71
C GLN A 465 45.60 36.52 13.97
N GLN A 466 46.41 35.46 13.93
CA GLN A 466 47.24 35.02 15.05
C GLN A 466 48.21 36.12 15.50
N PHE A 467 48.84 36.85 14.57
CA PHE A 467 49.70 37.99 14.93
C PHE A 467 48.92 39.14 15.60
N ALA A 468 47.70 39.44 15.11
CA ALA A 468 46.85 40.46 15.73
C ALA A 468 46.37 40.03 17.13
N ASP A 469 46.04 38.76 17.29
CA ASP A 469 45.67 38.16 18.56
C ASP A 469 46.87 38.19 19.52
N GLU A 470 48.09 37.90 19.06
CA GLU A 470 49.33 37.92 19.87
C GLU A 470 49.66 39.33 20.38
N ALA A 471 49.49 40.35 19.52
CA ALA A 471 49.64 41.74 19.93
C ALA A 471 48.61 42.12 21.01
N THR A 472 47.35 41.71 20.82
CA THR A 472 46.25 41.96 21.78
C THR A 472 46.47 41.22 23.10
N PHE A 473 46.96 39.98 23.02
CA PHE A 473 47.31 39.15 24.18
C PHE A 473 48.45 39.78 24.97
N THR A 474 49.51 40.22 24.30
CA THR A 474 50.66 40.89 24.94
C THR A 474 50.22 42.18 25.64
N ALA A 475 49.42 43.02 24.97
CA ALA A 475 48.85 44.22 25.59
C ALA A 475 47.98 43.89 26.82
N SER A 476 47.18 42.82 26.76
CA SER A 476 46.36 42.38 27.89
C SER A 476 47.21 41.89 29.08
N ILE A 477 48.35 41.25 28.82
CA ILE A 477 49.31 40.86 29.86
C ILE A 477 49.96 42.09 30.50
N GLU A 478 50.33 43.09 29.70
CA GLU A 478 50.89 44.35 30.20
C GLU A 478 49.87 45.12 31.06
N ASP A 479 48.62 45.22 30.59
CA ASP A 479 47.53 45.89 31.29
C ASP A 479 47.20 45.21 32.62
N ILE A 480 47.07 43.87 32.64
CA ILE A 480 46.78 43.14 33.88
C ILE A 480 47.96 43.21 34.86
N ASN A 481 49.19 43.17 34.36
CA ASN A 481 50.38 43.30 35.20
C ASN A 481 50.48 44.68 35.83
N ALA A 482 50.25 45.74 35.05
CA ALA A 482 50.21 47.12 35.54
C ALA A 482 49.08 47.32 36.55
N TYR A 483 47.90 46.76 36.27
CA TYR A 483 46.75 46.83 37.17
C TYR A 483 47.02 46.09 38.48
N ILE A 484 47.51 44.86 38.44
CA ILE A 484 47.87 44.07 39.62
C ILE A 484 48.92 44.81 40.44
N SER A 485 49.99 45.31 39.82
CA SER A 485 51.05 46.05 40.51
C SER A 485 50.52 47.27 41.28
N LYS A 486 49.59 48.01 40.68
CA LYS A 486 48.91 49.14 41.34
C LYS A 486 47.94 48.65 42.42
N PHE A 487 47.15 47.63 42.14
CA PHE A 487 46.13 47.10 43.03
C PHE A 487 46.75 46.50 44.31
N THR A 488 47.91 45.83 44.21
CA THR A 488 48.65 45.28 45.36
C THR A 488 49.16 46.34 46.34
N THR A 489 49.12 47.62 45.98
CA THR A 489 49.45 48.74 46.89
C THR A 489 48.27 49.18 47.77
N LEU A 490 47.07 48.62 47.56
CA LEU A 490 45.90 48.91 48.38
C LEU A 490 45.85 47.96 49.57
N TYR A 491 45.64 48.51 50.77
CA TYR A 491 45.66 47.74 52.02
C TYR A 491 44.64 48.23 53.07
N ASP A 492 43.45 48.65 52.61
CA ASP A 492 42.40 49.14 53.50
C ASP A 492 41.63 47.99 54.18
N VAL A 493 41.85 47.84 55.50
CA VAL A 493 41.20 46.85 56.36
C VAL A 493 39.66 47.01 56.38
N SER A 494 39.12 48.20 56.12
CA SER A 494 37.67 48.44 56.12
C SER A 494 36.98 47.96 54.84
N LYS A 495 37.74 47.63 53.77
CA LYS A 495 37.23 47.30 52.44
C LYS A 495 37.44 45.84 52.02
N VAL A 496 37.57 44.93 52.99
CA VAL A 496 37.86 43.50 52.76
C VAL A 496 36.92 42.85 51.75
N SER A 497 35.61 43.14 51.82
CA SER A 497 34.62 42.60 50.89
C SER A 497 34.91 43.03 49.44
N GLU A 498 35.10 44.34 49.21
CA GLU A 498 35.41 44.93 47.90
C GLU A 498 36.73 44.37 47.35
N MET A 499 37.78 44.35 48.18
CA MET A 499 39.09 43.84 47.78
C MET A 499 38.98 42.36 47.40
N SER A 500 38.31 41.52 48.19
CA SER A 500 38.17 40.08 47.91
C SER A 500 37.45 39.77 46.59
N VAL A 501 36.46 40.59 46.20
CA VAL A 501 35.74 40.44 44.93
C VAL A 501 36.69 40.74 43.78
N GLU A 502 37.44 41.83 43.89
CA GLU A 502 38.38 42.26 42.86
C GLU A 502 39.56 41.29 42.71
N VAL A 503 40.12 40.76 43.81
CA VAL A 503 41.21 39.77 43.73
C VAL A 503 40.74 38.46 43.09
N ARG A 504 39.48 38.04 43.35
CA ARG A 504 38.86 36.89 42.67
C ARG A 504 38.68 37.14 41.17
N ARG A 505 38.27 38.36 40.78
CA ARG A 505 38.13 38.77 39.38
C ARG A 505 39.48 38.71 38.65
N LEU A 506 40.52 39.35 39.21
CA LEU A 506 41.86 39.38 38.64
C LEU A 506 42.47 37.98 38.52
N TRP A 507 42.27 37.13 39.54
CA TRP A 507 42.73 35.73 39.49
C TRP A 507 42.09 34.96 38.34
N LYS A 508 40.78 35.14 38.13
CA LYS A 508 40.06 34.53 37.01
C LYS A 508 40.62 35.01 35.66
N THR A 509 40.83 36.32 35.51
CA THR A 509 41.41 36.91 34.29
C THR A 509 42.83 36.38 34.01
N LEU A 510 43.68 36.25 35.03
CA LEU A 510 45.01 35.64 34.88
C LEU A 510 44.94 34.18 34.40
N GLN A 511 43.99 33.39 34.93
CA GLN A 511 43.80 32.01 34.48
C GLN A 511 43.33 31.97 33.02
N GLU A 512 42.38 32.82 32.64
CA GLU A 512 41.89 32.92 31.25
C GLU A 512 43.01 33.31 30.28
N LEU A 513 43.91 34.22 30.67
CA LEU A 513 45.08 34.57 29.86
C LEU A 513 46.07 33.41 29.73
N ILE A 514 46.28 32.61 30.79
CA ILE A 514 47.13 31.41 30.70
C ILE A 514 46.52 30.40 29.72
N ASP A 515 45.21 30.16 29.83
CA ASP A 515 44.50 29.21 28.97
C ASP A 515 44.51 29.68 27.50
N GLN A 516 44.33 30.98 27.26
CA GLN A 516 44.50 31.60 25.94
C GLN A 516 45.92 31.42 25.42
N GLY A 517 46.94 31.67 26.23
CA GLY A 517 48.34 31.46 25.86
C GLY A 517 48.64 30.02 25.44
N HIS A 518 48.06 29.03 26.12
CA HIS A 518 48.18 27.63 25.71
C HIS A 518 47.51 27.33 24.36
N ILE A 519 46.32 27.89 24.11
CA ILE A 519 45.64 27.77 22.81
C ILE A 519 46.50 28.40 21.71
N MET A 520 47.05 29.59 21.95
CA MET A 520 47.91 30.27 20.98
C MET A 520 49.18 29.46 20.69
N ASN A 521 49.79 28.84 21.69
CA ASN A 521 50.96 27.97 21.47
C ASN A 521 50.64 26.72 20.65
N ARG A 522 49.48 26.09 20.85
CA ARG A 522 49.03 25.00 19.96
C ARG A 522 48.85 25.48 18.53
N ARG A 523 48.38 26.71 18.33
CA ARG A 523 48.32 27.33 16.99
C ARG A 523 49.70 27.63 16.43
N GLN A 524 50.65 28.12 17.24
CA GLN A 524 52.05 28.33 16.82
C GLN A 524 52.66 27.03 16.27
N GLU A 525 52.41 25.89 16.93
CA GLU A 525 52.85 24.57 16.44
C GLU A 525 52.30 24.26 15.04
N LEU A 526 50.99 24.47 14.82
CA LEU A 526 50.34 24.25 13.52
C LEU A 526 50.81 25.22 12.42
N PHE A 527 51.30 26.39 12.80
CA PHE A 527 51.89 27.37 11.87
C PHE A 527 53.41 27.21 11.71
N GLU A 528 54.04 26.26 12.42
CA GLU A 528 55.49 26.06 12.48
C GLU A 528 56.25 27.30 12.99
N MET A 529 55.67 27.99 13.97
CA MET A 529 56.20 29.20 14.59
C MET A 529 56.73 28.92 16.00
N PRO A 530 57.65 29.75 16.52
CA PRO A 530 58.18 29.58 17.87
C PRO A 530 57.08 29.74 18.94
N PRO A 531 57.16 29.00 20.06
CA PRO A 531 56.18 29.12 21.14
C PRO A 531 56.32 30.47 21.86
N ILE A 532 55.18 31.06 22.21
CA ILE A 532 55.06 32.24 23.06
C ILE A 532 55.43 31.85 24.49
N SER A 533 56.38 32.58 25.08
CA SER A 533 56.79 32.37 26.47
C SER A 533 55.70 32.83 27.43
N LEU A 534 55.21 31.92 28.28
CA LEU A 534 54.22 32.21 29.31
C LEU A 534 54.86 32.40 30.70
N ASN A 535 56.19 32.36 30.81
CA ASN A 535 56.91 32.38 32.08
C ASN A 535 56.53 33.61 32.92
N ASN A 536 56.55 34.80 32.32
CA ASN A 536 56.19 36.04 33.00
C ASN A 536 54.76 36.02 33.55
N LEU A 537 53.83 35.38 32.85
CA LEU A 537 52.43 35.26 33.25
C LEU A 537 52.26 34.29 34.43
N PHE A 538 53.00 33.16 34.40
CA PHE A 538 53.04 32.23 35.53
C PHE A 538 53.70 32.84 36.77
N GLU A 539 54.80 33.58 36.60
CA GLU A 539 55.45 34.34 37.67
C GLU A 539 54.50 35.37 38.27
N LEU A 540 53.81 36.17 37.45
CA LEU A 540 52.81 37.14 37.91
C LEU A 540 51.70 36.47 38.71
N ARG A 541 51.16 35.34 38.23
CA ARG A 541 50.14 34.57 38.95
C ARG A 541 50.66 34.03 40.28
N ASN A 542 51.88 33.50 40.31
CA ASN A 542 52.49 32.97 41.53
C ASN A 542 52.72 34.08 42.56
N ASN A 543 53.22 35.23 42.13
CA ASN A 543 53.44 36.40 43.00
C ASN A 543 52.11 36.97 43.53
N PHE A 544 51.07 36.97 42.71
CA PHE A 544 49.74 37.45 43.11
C PHE A 544 48.98 36.49 44.03
N LYS A 545 49.39 35.21 44.08
CA LYS A 545 48.70 34.15 44.85
C LYS A 545 48.57 34.49 46.33
N ALA A 546 49.67 34.87 46.98
CA ALA A 546 49.67 35.18 48.41
C ALA A 546 48.76 36.39 48.72
N TYR A 547 48.76 37.40 47.84
CA TYR A 547 47.91 38.60 47.99
C TYR A 547 46.42 38.26 47.84
N ARG A 548 46.07 37.34 46.93
CA ARG A 548 44.71 36.79 46.82
C ARG A 548 44.30 35.98 48.04
N GLU A 549 45.17 35.11 48.52
CA GLU A 549 44.90 34.29 49.70
C GLU A 549 44.63 35.17 50.93
N LEU A 550 45.41 36.23 51.15
CA LEU A 550 45.16 37.23 52.20
C LEU A 550 43.71 37.74 52.21
N TRP A 551 43.26 38.35 51.11
CA TRP A 551 41.94 38.99 51.06
C TRP A 551 40.79 38.00 51.03
N THR A 552 41.01 36.81 50.45
CA THR A 552 39.97 35.77 50.41
C THR A 552 39.79 35.13 51.78
N VAL A 553 40.87 34.77 52.48
CA VAL A 553 40.81 34.24 53.85
C VAL A 553 40.20 35.26 54.81
N ALA A 554 40.59 36.54 54.71
CA ALA A 554 40.01 37.60 55.54
C ALA A 554 38.49 37.79 55.27
N ALA A 555 38.07 37.83 54.01
CA ALA A 555 36.66 38.00 53.67
C ALA A 555 35.80 36.78 54.03
N ASP A 556 36.34 35.58 53.83
CA ASP A 556 35.65 34.35 54.17
C ASP A 556 35.52 34.21 55.69
N TYR A 557 36.52 34.65 56.46
CA TYR A 557 36.42 34.77 57.92
C TYR A 557 35.34 35.75 58.37
N LEU A 558 35.29 36.98 57.83
CA LEU A 558 34.28 37.96 58.23
C LEU A 558 32.85 37.44 58.01
N LYS A 559 32.63 36.69 56.91
CA LYS A 559 31.35 36.02 56.66
C LYS A 559 31.08 34.92 57.67
N LEU A 560 32.09 34.11 57.99
CA LEU A 560 31.96 33.07 59.02
C LEU A 560 31.62 33.69 60.37
N GLU A 561 32.34 34.72 60.80
CA GLU A 561 32.08 35.47 62.04
C GLU A 561 30.66 36.04 62.07
N GLU A 562 30.20 36.67 60.98
CA GLU A 562 28.82 37.15 60.85
C GLU A 562 27.80 36.02 61.06
N THR A 563 28.04 34.85 60.45
CA THR A 563 27.15 33.69 60.64
C THR A 563 27.22 33.09 62.04
N TRP A 564 28.39 33.11 62.69
CA TRP A 564 28.56 32.58 64.04
C TRP A 564 27.90 33.48 65.09
N ILE A 565 27.92 34.79 64.85
CA ILE A 565 27.34 35.80 65.75
C ILE A 565 25.83 35.95 65.52
N GLY A 566 25.38 36.07 64.28
CA GLY A 566 24.00 36.45 63.96
C GLY A 566 22.98 35.30 63.97
N ASN A 567 23.42 34.05 63.79
CA ASN A 567 22.51 32.90 63.83
C ASN A 567 22.08 32.56 65.28
N PRO A 568 20.84 32.08 65.50
CA PRO A 568 20.40 31.57 66.80
C PRO A 568 21.41 30.60 67.40
N LEU A 569 21.82 30.82 68.64
CA LEU A 569 22.89 30.03 69.28
C LEU A 569 22.60 28.53 69.19
N ALA A 570 21.34 28.10 69.28
CA ALA A 570 20.90 26.71 69.15
C ALA A 570 21.39 26.07 67.83
N SER A 571 21.35 26.83 66.74
CA SER A 571 21.70 26.37 65.40
C SER A 571 23.20 26.38 65.09
N VAL A 572 24.03 27.04 65.92
CA VAL A 572 25.48 27.19 65.66
C VAL A 572 26.26 25.92 66.03
N ASP A 573 26.97 25.30 65.08
CA ASP A 573 27.87 24.17 65.34
C ASP A 573 29.21 24.63 65.95
N LEU A 574 29.38 24.44 67.27
CA LEU A 574 30.59 24.90 67.99
C LEU A 574 31.87 24.17 67.56
N GLU A 575 31.78 22.90 67.15
CA GLU A 575 32.94 22.18 66.58
C GLU A 575 33.32 22.77 65.22
N GLY A 576 32.32 23.16 64.43
CA GLY A 576 32.48 23.90 63.18
C GLY A 576 33.13 25.27 63.39
N VAL A 577 32.67 26.04 64.39
CA VAL A 577 33.28 27.33 64.77
C VAL A 577 34.74 27.13 65.17
N ARG A 578 35.04 26.14 66.03
CA ARG A 578 36.41 25.86 66.48
C ARG A 578 37.34 25.50 65.33
N ARG A 579 36.90 24.63 64.42
CA ARG A 579 37.66 24.27 63.22
C ARG A 579 37.86 25.49 62.31
N GLY A 580 36.82 26.29 62.10
CA GLY A 580 36.90 27.50 61.27
C GLY A 580 37.90 28.52 61.82
N LEU A 581 37.85 28.80 63.13
CA LEU A 581 38.82 29.68 63.79
C LEU A 581 40.25 29.17 63.66
N GLN A 582 40.48 27.89 63.91
CA GLN A 582 41.81 27.29 63.82
C GLN A 582 42.33 27.33 62.37
N GLN A 583 41.49 26.96 61.40
CA GLN A 583 41.85 26.95 59.99
C GLN A 583 42.16 28.36 59.46
N THR A 584 41.33 29.36 59.78
CA THR A 584 41.58 30.75 59.38
C THR A 584 42.86 31.27 60.04
N HIS A 585 43.06 30.98 61.33
CA HIS A 585 44.24 31.39 62.08
C HIS A 585 45.53 30.81 61.48
N ASP A 586 45.55 29.51 61.21
CA ASP A 586 46.68 28.84 60.58
C ASP A 586 46.93 29.39 59.17
N SER A 587 45.87 29.57 58.38
CA SER A 587 45.97 30.13 57.02
C SER A 587 46.55 31.55 57.00
N LEU A 588 46.13 32.43 57.93
CA LEU A 588 46.69 33.78 58.04
C LEU A 588 48.14 33.75 58.55
N LYS A 589 48.47 32.84 59.48
CA LYS A 589 49.84 32.68 59.98
C LYS A 589 50.80 32.16 58.92
N ASP A 590 50.36 31.22 58.08
CA ASP A 590 51.14 30.69 56.98
C ASP A 590 51.44 31.76 55.90
N LEU A 591 50.61 32.80 55.81
CA LEU A 591 50.84 33.94 54.91
C LEU A 591 51.86 34.95 55.46
N LEU A 592 52.06 35.05 56.79
CA LEU A 592 52.96 36.05 57.40
C LEU A 592 54.39 36.01 56.82
N PRO A 593 55.07 34.85 56.66
CA PRO A 593 56.42 34.80 56.09
C PRO A 593 56.51 35.34 54.66
N LEU A 594 55.42 35.25 53.89
CA LEU A 594 55.40 35.61 52.47
C LEU A 594 55.39 37.14 52.24
N PHE A 595 55.01 37.91 53.25
CA PHE A 595 54.94 39.38 53.19
C PHE A 595 56.04 40.07 54.01
N ARG A 596 57.11 39.35 54.40
CA ARG A 596 58.19 39.88 55.27
C ARG A 596 58.71 41.26 54.84
N ASP A 597 58.83 41.49 53.54
CA ASP A 597 59.38 42.70 52.94
C ASP A 597 58.32 43.79 52.66
N GLN A 598 57.06 43.57 53.08
CA GLN A 598 55.91 44.46 52.87
C GLN A 598 55.23 44.81 54.22
N PRO A 599 55.75 45.79 54.97
CA PRO A 599 55.32 46.06 56.36
C PRO A 599 53.85 46.44 56.49
N GLN A 600 53.27 47.07 55.47
CA GLN A 600 51.85 47.47 55.45
C GLN A 600 50.91 46.27 55.36
N LEU A 601 51.26 45.25 54.56
CA LEU A 601 50.48 44.02 54.41
C LEU A 601 50.70 43.06 55.58
N LEU A 602 51.90 43.06 56.18
CA LEU A 602 52.14 42.40 57.46
C LEU A 602 51.26 42.96 58.57
N ALA A 603 51.23 44.28 58.73
CA ALA A 603 50.40 44.92 59.75
C ALA A 603 48.90 44.58 59.57
N MET A 604 48.44 44.45 58.33
CA MET A 604 47.09 43.97 58.03
C MET A 604 46.90 42.49 58.38
N LEU A 605 47.83 41.61 58.01
CA LEU A 605 47.77 40.19 58.37
C LEU A 605 47.75 40.01 59.88
N GLU A 606 48.64 40.71 60.59
CA GLU A 606 48.68 40.73 62.05
C GLU A 606 47.37 41.27 62.65
N HIS A 607 46.77 42.28 62.01
CA HIS A 607 45.44 42.75 62.39
C HIS A 607 44.39 41.65 62.26
N PHE A 608 44.30 40.95 61.12
CA PHE A 608 43.34 39.86 60.96
C PHE A 608 43.63 38.67 61.88
N VAL A 609 44.90 38.32 62.14
CA VAL A 609 45.25 37.31 63.14
C VAL A 609 44.75 37.73 64.52
N THR A 610 44.92 39.02 64.89
CA THR A 610 44.43 39.57 66.15
C THR A 610 42.89 39.55 66.21
N VAL A 611 42.21 39.87 65.11
CA VAL A 611 40.74 39.82 65.01
C VAL A 611 40.24 38.39 65.20
N VAL A 612 40.86 37.40 64.55
CA VAL A 612 40.52 35.98 64.70
C VAL A 612 40.79 35.49 66.12
N GLU A 613 41.93 35.88 66.72
CA GLU A 613 42.27 35.52 68.10
C GLU A 613 41.31 36.18 69.12
N ALA A 614 40.89 37.41 68.86
CA ALA A 614 39.92 38.13 69.69
C ALA A 614 38.53 37.49 69.70
N PHE A 615 38.22 36.60 68.76
CA PHE A 615 36.99 35.81 68.79
C PHE A 615 37.06 34.63 69.76
N ARG A 616 38.24 34.09 70.11
CA ARG A 616 38.37 32.90 70.96
C ARG A 616 37.60 32.97 72.30
N PRO A 617 37.63 34.09 73.06
CA PRO A 617 36.85 34.22 74.29
C PRO A 617 35.33 34.11 74.07
N ASN A 618 34.82 34.42 72.87
CA ASN A 618 33.41 34.22 72.53
C ASN A 618 33.06 32.74 72.45
N LEU A 619 33.94 31.93 71.85
CA LEU A 619 33.72 30.50 71.72
C LEU A 619 33.58 29.86 73.12
N ASP A 620 34.44 30.24 74.06
CA ASP A 620 34.37 29.77 75.45
C ASP A 620 33.00 30.09 76.11
N ILE A 621 32.43 31.27 75.81
CA ILE A 621 31.11 31.68 76.31
C ILE A 621 30.00 30.91 75.59
N MET A 622 30.09 30.78 74.26
CA MET A 622 29.12 30.03 73.46
C MET A 622 29.03 28.57 73.91
N GLU A 623 30.16 27.94 74.24
CA GLU A 623 30.22 26.60 74.82
C GLU A 623 29.48 26.50 76.15
N LEU A 624 29.67 27.46 77.05
CA LEU A 624 28.96 27.53 78.32
C LEU A 624 27.44 27.74 78.14
N LEU A 625 27.06 28.67 77.25
CA LEU A 625 25.66 29.02 76.99
C LEU A 625 24.90 27.92 76.22
N LYS A 626 25.61 27.03 75.50
CA LYS A 626 25.03 25.83 74.87
C LYS A 626 24.86 24.64 75.82
N CYS A 627 25.18 24.79 77.10
CA CYS A 627 24.95 23.71 78.07
C CYS A 627 23.46 23.29 78.07
N PRO A 628 23.14 22.01 77.80
CA PRO A 628 21.76 21.55 77.61
C PRO A 628 20.91 21.60 78.90
N PHE A 629 21.54 21.80 80.06
CA PHE A 629 20.88 21.85 81.37
C PHE A 629 20.40 23.25 81.76
N LEU A 630 20.63 24.26 80.93
CA LEU A 630 20.15 25.62 81.16
C LEU A 630 18.64 25.73 80.89
N GLU A 631 17.84 25.61 81.96
CA GLU A 631 16.40 25.87 81.96
C GLU A 631 16.05 27.36 82.13
N ALA A 632 14.77 27.70 81.95
CA ALA A 632 14.25 29.07 82.04
C ALA A 632 14.64 29.80 83.34
N ILE A 633 14.79 29.08 84.46
CA ILE A 633 15.25 29.61 85.74
C ILE A 633 16.71 30.07 85.70
N HIS A 634 17.59 29.33 85.02
CA HIS A 634 19.01 29.63 84.88
C HIS A 634 19.22 30.81 83.93
N TRP A 635 18.47 30.85 82.81
CA TRP A 635 18.44 32.02 81.92
C TRP A 635 17.92 33.29 82.60
N GLY A 636 16.89 33.16 83.45
CA GLY A 636 16.39 34.26 84.28
C GLY A 636 17.39 34.73 85.32
N GLN A 637 18.17 33.81 85.90
CA GLN A 637 19.26 34.14 86.84
C GLN A 637 20.39 34.90 86.12
N LEU A 638 20.83 34.42 84.96
CA LEU A 638 21.83 35.11 84.12
C LEU A 638 21.36 36.51 83.73
N ALA A 639 20.12 36.64 83.26
CA ALA A 639 19.56 37.94 82.89
C ALA A 639 19.52 38.93 84.07
N LYS A 640 19.21 38.45 85.28
CA LYS A 640 19.16 39.28 86.49
C LYS A 640 20.54 39.68 86.99
N GLU A 641 21.51 38.76 87.01
CA GLU A 641 22.86 39.02 87.52
C GLU A 641 23.70 39.91 86.59
N ILE A 642 23.45 39.81 85.27
CA ILE A 642 24.15 40.59 84.25
C ILE A 642 23.42 41.91 83.94
N GLY A 643 22.13 42.03 84.28
CA GLY A 643 21.34 43.26 84.09
C GLY A 643 20.65 43.38 82.73
N VAL A 644 20.32 42.24 82.11
CA VAL A 644 19.68 42.14 80.79
C VAL A 644 18.18 42.40 80.91
N LYS A 645 17.66 43.36 80.16
CA LYS A 645 16.22 43.69 80.10
C LYS A 645 15.53 42.89 78.97
N GLY A 646 15.45 41.57 79.13
CA GLY A 646 14.82 40.67 78.16
C GLY A 646 14.85 39.20 78.60
N LYS A 647 14.13 38.33 77.88
CA LYS A 647 14.24 36.87 78.06
C LYS A 647 15.43 36.36 77.23
N LEU A 648 16.43 35.84 77.90
CA LEU A 648 17.53 35.11 77.26
C LEU A 648 17.11 33.65 77.04
N SER A 649 17.56 33.06 75.93
CA SER A 649 17.40 31.65 75.61
C SER A 649 18.42 31.25 74.55
N VAL A 650 18.57 29.95 74.31
CA VAL A 650 19.46 29.42 73.26
C VAL A 650 18.95 29.78 71.84
N ASP A 651 17.69 30.20 71.69
CA ASP A 651 17.08 30.53 70.40
C ASP A 651 17.36 31.96 69.90
N VAL A 652 18.07 32.78 70.68
CA VAL A 652 18.52 34.12 70.25
C VAL A 652 19.93 34.06 69.66
N GLY A 653 20.27 35.02 68.78
CA GLY A 653 21.61 35.13 68.22
C GLY A 653 22.67 35.44 69.28
N PHE A 654 23.93 35.12 68.99
CA PHE A 654 25.04 35.40 69.89
C PHE A 654 25.34 36.91 70.01
N ASP A 655 24.97 37.70 68.99
CA ASP A 655 24.94 39.17 69.01
C ASP A 655 24.23 39.75 70.23
N VAL A 656 23.05 39.21 70.59
CA VAL A 656 22.29 39.66 71.76
C VAL A 656 23.09 39.50 73.05
N PHE A 657 23.88 38.43 73.18
CA PHE A 657 24.73 38.21 74.35
C PHE A 657 25.94 39.16 74.35
N LEU A 658 26.51 39.44 73.18
CA LEU A 658 27.61 40.41 73.05
C LEU A 658 27.18 41.83 73.41
N GLU A 659 26.01 42.29 72.95
CA GLU A 659 25.45 43.61 73.27
C GLU A 659 25.27 43.84 74.78
N HIS A 660 24.98 42.78 75.52
CA HIS A 660 24.78 42.82 76.97
C HIS A 660 26.06 42.54 77.78
N GLY A 661 27.23 42.53 77.14
CA GLY A 661 28.52 42.46 77.83
C GLY A 661 28.83 41.08 78.44
N PHE A 662 28.30 39.98 77.88
CA PHE A 662 28.57 38.63 78.41
C PHE A 662 30.07 38.28 78.48
N ARG A 663 30.91 38.93 77.67
CA ARG A 663 32.39 38.81 77.74
C ARG A 663 32.96 39.18 79.11
N ASP A 664 32.44 40.22 79.74
CA ASP A 664 32.95 40.74 81.02
C ASP A 664 32.39 39.96 82.22
N HIS A 665 31.44 39.06 81.96
CA HIS A 665 30.72 38.28 82.98
C HIS A 665 30.93 36.76 82.86
N LEU A 666 32.02 36.32 82.21
CA LEU A 666 32.35 34.90 81.99
C LEU A 666 32.27 34.06 83.28
N GLU A 667 32.82 34.53 84.39
CA GLU A 667 32.78 33.82 85.68
C GLU A 667 31.37 33.66 86.25
N THR A 668 30.50 34.65 86.01
CA THR A 668 29.08 34.56 86.38
C THR A 668 28.37 33.54 85.51
N VAL A 669 28.62 33.54 84.20
CA VAL A 669 28.07 32.54 83.27
C VAL A 669 28.49 31.14 83.68
N ARG A 670 29.81 30.92 83.90
CA ARG A 670 30.37 29.63 84.35
C ARG A 670 29.74 29.16 85.66
N ARG A 671 29.59 30.04 86.65
CA ARG A 671 28.98 29.71 87.94
C ARG A 671 27.52 29.25 87.82
N VAL A 672 26.71 29.92 86.99
CA VAL A 672 25.31 29.52 86.77
C VAL A 672 25.23 28.20 86.00
N VAL A 673 26.08 28.00 85.00
CA VAL A 673 26.15 26.73 84.23
C VAL A 673 26.55 25.57 85.13
N VAL A 674 27.60 25.71 85.94
CA VAL A 674 28.02 24.67 86.91
C VAL A 674 26.92 24.37 87.91
N LYS A 675 26.19 25.40 88.36
CA LYS A 675 25.03 25.21 89.26
C LYS A 675 23.90 24.46 88.55
N ALA A 676 23.63 24.75 87.28
CA ALA A 676 22.63 24.05 86.47
C ALA A 676 23.01 22.57 86.28
N GLU A 677 24.28 22.28 85.99
CA GLU A 677 24.83 20.92 85.90
C GLU A 677 24.70 20.17 87.24
N GLN A 678 25.06 20.80 88.36
CA GLN A 678 24.92 20.20 89.70
C GLN A 678 23.46 19.91 90.05
N LEU A 679 22.56 20.88 89.83
CA LEU A 679 21.13 20.69 90.07
C LEU A 679 20.55 19.58 89.20
N ARG A 680 21.01 19.44 87.95
CA ARG A 680 20.59 18.35 87.09
C ARG A 680 21.09 17.01 87.59
N LEU A 681 22.35 16.91 87.99
CA LEU A 681 22.93 15.69 88.56
C LEU A 681 22.22 15.28 89.86
N GLU A 682 21.85 16.25 90.71
CA GLU A 682 21.05 16.02 91.92
C GLU A 682 19.63 15.54 91.59
N GLN A 683 18.96 16.16 90.60
CA GLN A 683 17.65 15.72 90.12
C GLN A 683 17.67 14.33 89.50
N GLU A 684 18.69 14.02 88.70
CA GLU A 684 18.87 12.68 88.10
C GLU A 684 19.17 11.63 89.17
N ALA A 685 19.94 11.97 90.21
CA ALA A 685 20.18 11.08 91.35
C ALA A 685 18.88 10.84 92.15
N LEU A 686 18.06 11.88 92.36
CA LEU A 686 16.75 11.76 93.01
C LEU A 686 15.77 10.92 92.18
N TRP A 687 15.69 11.14 90.87
CA TRP A 687 14.88 10.31 89.97
C TRP A 687 15.38 8.87 89.91
N ALA A 688 16.69 8.63 89.88
CA ALA A 688 17.24 7.28 89.91
C ALA A 688 16.90 6.55 91.22
N GLU A 689 16.86 7.27 92.35
CA GLU A 689 16.46 6.72 93.64
C GLU A 689 14.95 6.47 93.72
N GLU A 690 14.11 7.37 93.21
CA GLU A 690 12.66 7.15 93.08
C GLU A 690 12.33 5.97 92.15
N GLU A 691 13.04 5.81 91.04
CA GLU A 691 12.86 4.69 90.11
C GLU A 691 13.33 3.36 90.74
N ARG A 692 14.41 3.39 91.54
CA ARG A 692 14.83 2.24 92.36
C ARG A 692 13.75 1.84 93.36
N ILE A 693 13.16 2.79 94.07
CA ILE A 693 12.06 2.53 95.02
C ILE A 693 10.84 1.96 94.28
N ARG A 694 10.52 2.49 93.09
CA ARG A 694 9.41 2.00 92.25
C ARG A 694 9.65 0.56 91.77
N GLN A 695 10.88 0.21 91.39
CA GLN A 695 11.27 -1.16 91.02
C GLN A 695 11.21 -2.12 92.22
N ILE A 696 11.63 -1.69 93.41
CA ILE A 696 11.50 -2.48 94.64
C ILE A 696 10.02 -2.74 94.98
N GLU A 697 9.13 -1.74 94.82
CA GLU A 697 7.69 -1.93 95.03
C GLU A 697 7.04 -2.87 94.00
N GLU A 698 7.45 -2.81 92.73
CA GLU A 698 6.98 -3.74 91.70
C GLU A 698 7.45 -5.17 91.95
N ASP A 699 8.70 -5.36 92.36
CA ASP A 699 9.23 -6.68 92.73
C ASP A 699 8.50 -7.23 93.97
N TYR A 700 8.15 -6.37 94.94
CA TYR A 700 7.31 -6.75 96.08
C TYR A 700 5.89 -7.18 95.64
N ARG A 701 5.30 -6.50 94.65
CA ARG A 701 4.00 -6.90 94.06
C ARG A 701 4.10 -8.22 93.30
N ARG A 702 5.17 -8.45 92.54
CA ARG A 702 5.42 -9.74 91.83
C ARG A 702 5.62 -10.89 92.80
N ALA A 703 6.43 -10.73 93.85
CA ALA A 703 6.63 -11.74 94.88
C ALA A 703 5.32 -12.06 95.66
N ARG A 704 4.43 -11.07 95.84
CA ARG A 704 3.10 -11.29 96.44
C ARG A 704 2.14 -12.03 95.50
N ALA A 705 2.24 -11.83 94.18
CA ALA A 705 1.48 -12.57 93.18
C ALA A 705 1.96 -14.03 93.06
N GLU A 706 3.26 -14.29 93.09
CA GLU A 706 3.82 -15.65 93.11
C GLU A 706 3.42 -16.46 94.36
N ARG A 707 3.34 -15.82 95.54
CA ARG A 707 2.81 -16.46 96.76
C ARG A 707 1.31 -16.77 96.69
N ARG A 708 0.54 -16.07 95.84
CA ARG A 708 -0.88 -16.40 95.59
C ARG A 708 -1.01 -17.58 94.63
N LEU A 709 -0.15 -17.69 93.61
CA LEU A 709 -0.09 -18.87 92.72
C LEU A 709 0.34 -20.15 93.46
N LYS A 710 1.23 -20.07 94.46
CA LYS A 710 1.64 -21.23 95.29
C LYS A 710 0.61 -21.65 96.35
N ARG A 711 -0.52 -20.95 96.51
CA ARG A 711 -1.63 -21.35 97.40
C ARG A 711 -2.78 -22.04 96.68
N THR A 712 -2.77 -22.08 95.34
CA THR A 712 -3.75 -22.78 94.51
C THR A 712 -3.33 -24.21 94.12
N ASP A 713 -2.16 -24.67 94.56
CA ASP A 713 -1.63 -26.04 94.35
C ASP A 713 -1.49 -26.83 95.67
N ILE A 714 -2.44 -26.69 96.61
CA ILE A 714 -2.69 -27.67 97.69
C ILE A 714 -4.14 -28.12 97.62
#